data_AF-A0A8H7SJT6-F1
#
_entry.id   AF-A0A8H7SJT6-F1
#
_cell.length_a   1.000
_cell.length_b   1.000
_cell.length_c   1.000
_cell.angle_alpha   90.00
_cell.angle_beta   90.00
_cell.angle_gamma   90.00
#
_symmetry.space_group_name_H-M   'P 1'
#
loop_
_entity.id
_entity.type
_entity.pdbx_description
1 polymer ?
#
loop_
_entity_poly.entity_id
_entity_poly.type
_entity_poly.pdbx_seq_one_letter_code
_entity_poly.pdbx_strand_id
1 'polypeptide(L)'
;MFASVALVASLVKSNILPVNKPIQTTREIVISPELVKSVTTELKKEIDAVSTAGSQTTIVDEDASILIESRVQQALESLLRSDTPHAQVHLVDANHAVNYIAYALSDIVFVYAGSSNLGQELSSWSKLAIRNARQDLVKVVEMETRDGALQAVQGALSDSSDKNLTVLTSSQALLSMIPNLHVLAAERQPVVFHVACQSVDQDLVASANVDAVLAARNTGAILLSSANAQESHDIGLVAHLLARSIGLPVIHFFNGVTASKQIERVNLTTFSQLAKLSNSIPNSISNLVEPYQITKTILGQLNYKPFEYTGDNEAETVLVTLSASTVGIEQAVSRAASYLNASVGLLSVRVFRPWSTADFIAALPKSVRRVIVLEEGAGLYAFNGPVYLDIAASIRFGPLARSQRPSLISAQATDFSHLHATHIPSLLKQSEQEKFINLAAEPFTVSVSDQTLALEKSDAAWSAIFWDVEQDKTETAAIHTAHLIESIEPDSNITARVTQDAYRVGGAVTHTHLTTGSTATAPHKFIGIHNVDVISEYNTLSNASKDATVVLHGPWKHGDEIEGVLSSEFKFGLTELNAKLYTIDAARIAQELGLNIKSTHIIWEAVFLVLQKNKVANPAQYLAGLYHELQVPKEAEIQYTLHSLTKTVIETVKKELTAIELLPPWTILEISDNSLPSLPLDRGVSQQQEDDEDLETAVGSGEEEEGNGAESGKWHKAAWQLMFNEAYKTQTAIRPDLHESTYVIRVGENRRLTPDSYDRNVFHIEFDTTNSNLKYELGDALGVHGHNDYKDVQDFLDWYELNGNDIISVNNGDTGVQEVRTIFQYFSQTLDIFGRPSKKFYERLAEFATDPKEKEQLLYLVSAEGKEDFKKRVDDTATYEELLREFTSAKPSVEALAQLIAPIKPRHYSIASSQKMFNNSVHLLIVAVEWDNAAGKQRYGQCTRYLTNLRVGDNVTVSIKPSVMKLPPLDSQPVIMAGLGTGMAPFRAFIQERAIAKAAGKKVGPVVLYFGSRNRSMEYLYGEELEAYHADGVLSHMGLAFSRDQKEKVYIQHKMMEDAEMLNEYLMNQNGHFYLCGPTWPVPDVKDAVVHGLTKYSGITAARASELIEEWKEKETYILEVY
;
A
#
# COMPACT_ATOMS: atom_id res chain seq x y z
N MET A 1 -35.29 -11.54 5.25
CA MET A 1 -35.57 -10.11 5.06
C MET A 1 -35.39 -9.64 3.61
N PHE A 2 -34.53 -10.30 2.80
CA PHE A 2 -34.30 -9.98 1.38
C PHE A 2 -35.51 -10.18 0.43
N ALA A 3 -36.39 -11.15 0.69
CA ALA A 3 -37.62 -11.33 -0.10
C ALA A 3 -38.58 -10.12 -0.02
N SER A 4 -38.42 -9.25 0.97
CA SER A 4 -39.27 -8.07 1.19
C SER A 4 -38.83 -6.87 0.32
N VAL A 5 -37.54 -6.76 -0.03
CA VAL A 5 -37.00 -5.60 -0.74
C VAL A 5 -37.14 -5.75 -2.25
N ALA A 6 -36.88 -6.95 -2.80
CA ALA A 6 -37.09 -7.25 -4.23
C ALA A 6 -38.57 -7.15 -4.64
N LEU A 7 -39.48 -7.58 -3.75
CA LEU A 7 -40.92 -7.48 -3.96
C LEU A 7 -41.40 -6.01 -3.98
N VAL A 8 -40.84 -5.18 -3.12
CA VAL A 8 -41.14 -3.73 -3.06
C VAL A 8 -40.57 -3.01 -4.28
N ALA A 9 -39.36 -3.34 -4.73
CA ALA A 9 -38.76 -2.77 -5.94
C ALA A 9 -39.55 -3.11 -7.23
N SER A 10 -40.06 -4.34 -7.35
CA SER A 10 -40.94 -4.74 -8.48
C SER A 10 -42.35 -4.13 -8.40
N LEU A 11 -42.91 -3.94 -7.21
CA LEU A 11 -44.20 -3.25 -7.02
C LEU A 11 -44.11 -1.75 -7.35
N VAL A 12 -42.95 -1.13 -7.14
CA VAL A 12 -42.68 0.28 -7.53
C VAL A 12 -42.48 0.40 -9.04
N LYS A 13 -41.76 -0.53 -9.69
CA LYS A 13 -41.60 -0.57 -11.15
C LYS A 13 -42.90 -0.81 -11.93
N SER A 14 -43.89 -1.46 -11.32
CA SER A 14 -45.18 -1.77 -11.96
C SER A 14 -46.24 -0.66 -11.88
N ASN A 15 -45.90 0.55 -11.38
CA ASN A 15 -46.79 1.73 -11.27
C ASN A 15 -48.07 1.56 -10.43
N ILE A 16 -48.14 0.53 -9.56
CA ILE A 16 -49.32 0.27 -8.72
C ILE A 16 -49.36 1.18 -7.47
N LEU A 17 -48.25 1.82 -7.10
CA LEU A 17 -48.19 2.83 -6.04
C LEU A 17 -47.81 4.21 -6.63
N PRO A 18 -48.67 5.25 -6.51
CA PRO A 18 -48.35 6.57 -7.00
C PRO A 18 -47.36 7.28 -6.07
N VAL A 19 -46.20 7.66 -6.62
CA VAL A 19 -45.23 8.52 -5.94
C VAL A 19 -45.76 9.96 -5.97
N ASN A 20 -45.83 10.60 -4.79
CA ASN A 20 -46.32 11.95 -4.49
C ASN A 20 -47.81 12.11 -4.12
N LYS A 21 -48.18 11.63 -2.93
CA LYS A 21 -49.05 12.32 -1.95
C LYS A 21 -49.00 11.63 -0.58
N PRO A 22 -49.12 12.34 0.56
CA PRO A 22 -49.09 11.72 1.86
C PRO A 22 -50.44 11.04 2.11
N ILE A 23 -50.46 9.70 2.28
CA ILE A 23 -51.69 8.97 2.57
C ILE A 23 -51.57 8.35 3.96
N GLN A 24 -52.35 8.92 4.88
CA GLN A 24 -52.83 8.26 6.09
C GLN A 24 -53.77 7.10 5.70
N THR A 25 -53.76 6.07 6.54
CA THR A 25 -54.71 4.93 6.69
C THR A 25 -54.34 3.58 6.06
N THR A 26 -54.50 2.58 6.94
CA THR A 26 -54.26 1.15 6.87
C THR A 26 -55.24 0.43 5.94
N ARG A 27 -54.74 -0.24 4.89
CA ARG A 27 -55.40 -1.38 4.23
C ARG A 27 -54.35 -2.40 3.78
N GLU A 28 -54.54 -3.66 4.17
CA GLU A 28 -53.70 -4.79 3.75
C GLU A 28 -53.85 -5.06 2.24
N ILE A 29 -52.72 -5.24 1.56
CA ILE A 29 -52.65 -5.62 0.14
C ILE A 29 -52.47 -7.13 0.07
N VAL A 30 -53.38 -7.84 -0.59
CA VAL A 30 -53.30 -9.30 -0.81
C VAL A 30 -52.65 -9.55 -2.18
N ILE A 31 -51.51 -10.25 -2.18
CA ILE A 31 -50.75 -10.60 -3.40
C ILE A 31 -51.27 -11.94 -3.94
N SER A 32 -51.63 -12.01 -5.22
CA SER A 32 -52.16 -13.22 -5.85
C SER A 32 -51.05 -14.20 -6.28
N PRO A 33 -51.31 -15.53 -6.28
CA PRO A 33 -50.33 -16.56 -6.66
C PRO A 33 -49.82 -16.45 -8.11
N GLU A 34 -50.60 -15.84 -8.99
CA GLU A 34 -50.23 -15.64 -10.41
C GLU A 34 -49.11 -14.61 -10.57
N LEU A 35 -49.07 -13.58 -9.71
CA LEU A 35 -48.01 -12.55 -9.73
C LEU A 35 -46.66 -13.12 -9.28
N VAL A 36 -46.66 -14.04 -8.30
CA VAL A 36 -45.45 -14.71 -7.84
C VAL A 36 -44.87 -15.60 -8.94
N LYS A 37 -45.74 -16.23 -9.75
CA LYS A 37 -45.35 -17.15 -10.82
C LYS A 37 -44.75 -16.44 -12.04
N SER A 38 -45.21 -15.22 -12.36
CA SER A 38 -44.62 -14.44 -13.45
C SER A 38 -43.20 -13.99 -13.11
N VAL A 39 -42.99 -13.50 -11.88
CA VAL A 39 -41.69 -13.00 -11.40
C VAL A 39 -40.64 -14.12 -11.33
N THR A 40 -41.04 -15.33 -10.91
CA THR A 40 -40.11 -16.49 -10.88
C THR A 40 -39.73 -17.02 -12.26
N THR A 41 -40.57 -16.78 -13.28
CA THR A 41 -40.29 -17.20 -14.66
C THR A 41 -39.33 -16.24 -15.35
N GLU A 42 -39.37 -14.97 -14.98
CA GLU A 42 -38.49 -13.92 -15.51
C GLU A 42 -37.07 -14.05 -14.97
N LEU A 43 -36.92 -14.33 -13.66
CA LEU A 43 -35.62 -14.59 -13.01
C LEU A 43 -34.89 -15.83 -13.58
N LYS A 44 -35.62 -16.83 -14.10
CA LYS A 44 -35.00 -18.00 -14.73
C LYS A 44 -34.46 -17.74 -16.14
N LYS A 45 -34.92 -16.70 -16.83
CA LYS A 45 -34.47 -16.38 -18.18
C LYS A 45 -33.15 -15.61 -18.22
N GLU A 46 -32.81 -14.86 -17.16
CA GLU A 46 -31.53 -14.14 -17.07
C GLU A 46 -30.34 -15.06 -16.76
N ILE A 47 -30.58 -16.23 -16.13
CA ILE A 47 -29.53 -17.19 -15.76
C ILE A 47 -29.03 -17.97 -16.99
N ASP A 48 -29.86 -18.18 -18.02
CA ASP A 48 -29.51 -19.02 -19.18
C ASP A 48 -28.81 -18.25 -20.33
N ALA A 49 -28.58 -16.94 -20.23
CA ALA A 49 -28.13 -16.09 -21.34
C ALA A 49 -26.61 -15.78 -21.38
N VAL A 50 -25.80 -16.23 -20.41
CA VAL A 50 -24.37 -15.85 -20.29
C VAL A 50 -23.40 -16.79 -21.03
N SER A 51 -23.84 -17.95 -21.52
CA SER A 51 -22.98 -18.88 -22.26
C SER A 51 -23.10 -18.68 -23.77
N THR A 52 -22.24 -17.88 -24.40
CA THR A 52 -21.62 -18.12 -25.74
C THR A 52 -20.87 -16.91 -26.31
N ALA A 53 -19.53 -16.87 -26.21
CA ALA A 53 -18.60 -16.32 -27.23
C ALA A 53 -17.14 -16.59 -26.83
N GLY A 54 -16.43 -17.43 -27.59
CA GLY A 54 -15.02 -17.78 -27.34
C GLY A 54 -14.03 -16.96 -28.16
N SER A 55 -12.88 -16.61 -27.55
CA SER A 55 -11.63 -16.28 -28.24
C SER A 55 -10.43 -16.76 -27.41
N GLN A 56 -9.46 -17.40 -28.08
CA GLN A 56 -8.31 -18.08 -27.50
C GLN A 56 -7.23 -17.08 -27.04
N THR A 57 -7.36 -16.60 -25.81
CA THR A 57 -6.24 -16.61 -24.85
C THR A 57 -6.55 -17.78 -23.92
N THR A 58 -5.58 -18.59 -23.55
CA THR A 58 -5.80 -19.62 -22.52
C THR A 58 -5.91 -18.91 -21.18
N ILE A 59 -7.01 -18.16 -20.99
CA ILE A 59 -7.65 -18.02 -19.70
C ILE A 59 -7.94 -19.49 -19.35
N VAL A 60 -7.14 -20.04 -18.44
CA VAL A 60 -7.60 -21.20 -17.71
C VAL A 60 -8.84 -20.67 -17.02
N ASP A 61 -10.02 -21.09 -17.47
CA ASP A 61 -11.25 -20.97 -16.70
C ASP A 61 -10.85 -21.41 -15.29
N GLU A 62 -10.79 -20.49 -14.32
CA GLU A 62 -10.43 -20.87 -12.95
C GLU A 62 -11.41 -21.96 -12.46
N ASP A 63 -12.65 -21.91 -12.97
CA ASP A 63 -13.74 -22.88 -12.79
C ASP A 63 -13.55 -24.25 -13.49
N ALA A 64 -12.58 -24.40 -14.42
CA ALA A 64 -12.33 -25.64 -15.17
C ALA A 64 -11.03 -26.37 -14.78
N SER A 65 -10.24 -25.79 -13.88
CA SER A 65 -8.98 -26.35 -13.39
C SER A 65 -9.16 -27.17 -12.11
N ILE A 66 -8.31 -28.17 -11.88
CA ILE A 66 -8.35 -29.00 -10.67
C ILE A 66 -7.76 -28.19 -9.52
N LEU A 67 -8.61 -27.81 -8.57
CA LEU A 67 -8.18 -27.27 -7.28
C LEU A 67 -8.05 -28.41 -6.26
N ILE A 68 -6.95 -28.41 -5.51
CA ILE A 68 -6.69 -29.39 -4.46
C ILE A 68 -6.60 -28.66 -3.12
N GLU A 69 -7.37 -29.13 -2.15
CA GLU A 69 -7.33 -28.64 -0.77
C GLU A 69 -6.49 -29.57 0.11
N SER A 70 -5.63 -28.94 0.90
CA SER A 70 -4.79 -29.63 1.87
C SER A 70 -5.61 -30.14 3.05
N ARG A 71 -5.37 -31.39 3.46
CA ARG A 71 -5.81 -31.95 4.74
C ARG A 71 -5.17 -31.26 5.92
N VAL A 72 -4.11 -30.47 5.76
CA VAL A 72 -3.46 -29.83 6.89
C VAL A 72 -4.46 -28.96 7.67
N GLN A 73 -5.21 -28.12 6.97
CA GLN A 73 -6.24 -27.26 7.57
C GLN A 73 -7.45 -28.07 8.05
N GLN A 74 -7.98 -29.00 7.22
CA GLN A 74 -9.10 -29.84 7.62
C GLN A 74 -8.77 -30.86 8.72
N ALA A 75 -7.51 -31.30 8.87
CA ALA A 75 -7.10 -32.20 9.94
C ALA A 75 -7.17 -31.48 11.29
N LEU A 76 -6.74 -30.22 11.32
CA LEU A 76 -6.92 -29.32 12.46
C LEU A 76 -8.42 -29.11 12.74
N GLU A 77 -9.25 -28.92 11.71
CA GLU A 77 -10.71 -28.81 11.87
C GLU A 77 -11.39 -30.13 12.27
N SER A 78 -10.87 -31.27 11.83
CA SER A 78 -11.36 -32.61 12.18
C SER A 78 -11.07 -32.94 13.64
N LEU A 79 -10.01 -32.35 14.21
CA LEU A 79 -9.71 -32.39 15.64
C LEU A 79 -10.81 -31.73 16.48
N LEU A 80 -11.50 -30.73 15.90
CA LEU A 80 -12.65 -30.07 16.51
C LEU A 80 -13.90 -30.96 16.52
N ARG A 81 -13.93 -32.03 15.70
CA ARG A 81 -15.10 -32.90 15.49
C ARG A 81 -14.91 -34.35 15.96
N SER A 82 -13.68 -34.84 16.14
CA SER A 82 -13.43 -36.26 16.44
C SER A 82 -13.12 -36.53 17.92
N ASP A 83 -13.77 -37.56 18.48
CA ASP A 83 -13.47 -38.15 19.79
C ASP A 83 -12.47 -39.33 19.67
N THR A 84 -11.99 -39.62 18.48
CA THR A 84 -11.12 -40.76 18.20
C THR A 84 -9.65 -40.46 18.52
N PRO A 85 -8.90 -41.43 19.07
CA PRO A 85 -7.50 -41.27 19.49
C PRO A 85 -6.51 -41.34 18.32
N HIS A 86 -6.74 -40.59 17.24
CA HIS A 86 -5.68 -40.31 16.27
C HIS A 86 -4.82 -39.13 16.79
N ALA A 87 -3.56 -39.06 16.34
CA ALA A 87 -2.46 -38.38 17.03
C ALA A 87 -2.86 -36.98 17.53
N GLN A 88 -2.80 -36.75 18.86
CA GLN A 88 -3.06 -35.45 19.49
C GLN A 88 -2.01 -34.39 19.12
N VAL A 89 -1.04 -34.75 18.31
CA VAL A 89 0.16 -33.96 18.06
C VAL A 89 0.13 -33.45 16.64
N HIS A 90 0.18 -32.13 16.49
CA HIS A 90 0.05 -31.41 15.23
C HIS A 90 1.08 -30.30 15.13
N LEU A 91 1.51 -29.98 13.91
CA LEU A 91 2.27 -28.77 13.63
C LEU A 91 1.33 -27.57 13.55
N VAL A 92 1.40 -26.69 14.53
CA VAL A 92 0.60 -25.45 14.59
C VAL A 92 1.44 -24.32 15.17
N ASP A 93 1.04 -23.10 14.88
CA ASP A 93 1.60 -21.93 15.53
C ASP A 93 0.91 -21.63 16.88
N ALA A 94 1.43 -20.64 17.61
CA ALA A 94 0.89 -20.30 18.93
C ALA A 94 -0.48 -19.59 18.86
N ASN A 95 -0.77 -18.86 17.78
CA ASN A 95 -2.09 -18.24 17.60
C ASN A 95 -3.17 -19.31 17.41
N HIS A 96 -2.92 -20.31 16.57
CA HIS A 96 -3.83 -21.43 16.35
C HIS A 96 -4.06 -22.22 17.65
N ALA A 97 -3.00 -22.50 18.41
CA ALA A 97 -3.08 -23.13 19.72
C ALA A 97 -3.98 -22.36 20.71
N VAL A 98 -3.91 -21.02 20.69
CA VAL A 98 -4.74 -20.14 21.51
C VAL A 98 -6.18 -20.07 20.99
N ASN A 99 -6.37 -19.92 19.69
CA ASN A 99 -7.67 -19.96 19.02
C ASN A 99 -8.42 -21.25 19.40
N TYR A 100 -7.73 -22.39 19.33
CA TYR A 100 -8.26 -23.70 19.67
C TYR A 100 -8.84 -23.74 21.09
N ILE A 101 -8.06 -23.29 22.09
CA ILE A 101 -8.51 -23.26 23.49
C ILE A 101 -9.61 -22.23 23.73
N ALA A 102 -9.46 -21.02 23.17
CA ALA A 102 -10.43 -19.94 23.30
C ALA A 102 -11.80 -20.37 22.77
N TYR A 103 -11.84 -21.03 21.61
CA TYR A 103 -13.06 -21.57 21.03
C TYR A 103 -13.62 -22.74 21.85
N ALA A 104 -12.76 -23.65 22.31
CA ALA A 104 -13.18 -24.83 23.10
C ALA A 104 -13.85 -24.47 24.42
N LEU A 105 -13.41 -23.40 25.10
CA LEU A 105 -13.79 -23.09 26.47
C LEU A 105 -14.71 -21.86 26.63
N SER A 106 -15.12 -21.24 25.52
CA SER A 106 -15.96 -20.02 25.53
C SER A 106 -17.34 -20.24 24.92
N ASP A 107 -18.30 -19.40 25.32
CA ASP A 107 -19.60 -19.25 24.64
C ASP A 107 -19.59 -18.07 23.67
N ILE A 108 -18.87 -17.01 24.04
CA ILE A 108 -18.73 -15.80 23.23
C ILE A 108 -17.25 -15.44 23.16
N VAL A 109 -16.74 -15.26 21.95
CA VAL A 109 -15.38 -14.79 21.70
C VAL A 109 -15.45 -13.46 20.98
N PHE A 110 -14.89 -12.43 21.61
CA PHE A 110 -14.72 -11.11 21.00
C PHE A 110 -13.33 -11.03 20.39
N VAL A 111 -13.25 -10.74 19.09
CA VAL A 111 -12.00 -10.65 18.35
C VAL A 111 -11.75 -9.19 18.01
N TYR A 112 -10.70 -8.60 18.58
CA TYR A 112 -10.23 -7.27 18.23
C TYR A 112 -9.08 -7.41 17.25
N ALA A 113 -9.30 -6.98 16.01
CA ALA A 113 -8.33 -7.13 14.93
C ALA A 113 -6.98 -6.48 15.30
N GLY A 114 -5.90 -7.17 14.96
CA GLY A 114 -4.52 -6.72 15.14
C GLY A 114 -3.58 -7.43 14.18
N SER A 115 -2.34 -6.96 14.07
CA SER A 115 -1.34 -7.38 13.07
C SER A 115 -0.74 -8.78 13.29
N SER A 116 -1.29 -9.59 14.20
CA SER A 116 -0.73 -10.87 14.64
C SER A 116 -1.56 -12.07 14.22
N ASN A 117 -2.59 -11.91 13.37
CA ASN A 117 -3.49 -12.98 12.89
C ASN A 117 -4.28 -13.76 13.98
N LEU A 118 -4.25 -13.30 15.24
CA LEU A 118 -4.96 -13.95 16.35
C LEU A 118 -6.49 -13.81 16.15
N GLY A 119 -7.20 -14.94 16.18
CA GLY A 119 -8.66 -15.00 16.03
C GLY A 119 -9.20 -15.10 14.60
N GLN A 120 -8.38 -15.01 13.56
CA GLN A 120 -8.83 -15.03 12.15
C GLN A 120 -9.63 -16.30 11.80
N GLU A 121 -9.18 -17.46 12.26
CA GLU A 121 -9.80 -18.76 11.94
C GLU A 121 -11.12 -19.01 12.69
N LEU A 122 -11.43 -18.22 13.73
CA LEU A 122 -12.62 -18.51 14.55
C LEU A 122 -13.92 -18.24 13.80
N SER A 123 -13.91 -17.30 12.86
CA SER A 123 -15.07 -16.98 12.03
C SER A 123 -15.44 -18.18 11.15
N SER A 124 -14.45 -18.86 10.55
CA SER A 124 -14.68 -20.05 9.72
C SER A 124 -15.18 -21.23 10.55
N TRP A 125 -14.61 -21.48 11.75
CA TRP A 125 -15.09 -22.53 12.65
C TRP A 125 -16.53 -22.30 13.10
N SER A 126 -16.89 -21.05 13.38
CA SER A 126 -18.27 -20.66 13.70
C SER A 126 -19.23 -20.88 12.53
N LYS A 127 -18.82 -20.56 11.29
CA LYS A 127 -19.61 -20.81 10.06
C LYS A 127 -19.82 -22.31 9.83
N LEU A 128 -18.79 -23.12 10.10
CA LEU A 128 -18.83 -24.59 10.04
C LEU A 128 -19.62 -25.25 11.18
N ALA A 129 -20.30 -24.46 12.02
CA ALA A 129 -21.12 -24.89 13.15
C ALA A 129 -20.39 -25.83 14.13
N ILE A 130 -19.08 -25.63 14.28
CA ILE A 130 -18.25 -26.40 15.20
C ILE A 130 -18.68 -26.06 16.63
N ARG A 131 -18.92 -27.10 17.45
CA ARG A 131 -19.36 -26.94 18.84
C ARG A 131 -18.16 -26.93 19.78
N ASN A 132 -18.25 -26.13 20.85
CA ASN A 132 -17.22 -26.07 21.87
C ASN A 132 -17.18 -27.35 22.74
N ALA A 133 -16.29 -27.40 23.74
CA ALA A 133 -16.14 -28.55 24.63
C ALA A 133 -17.41 -28.87 25.45
N ARG A 134 -18.33 -27.91 25.62
CA ARG A 134 -19.64 -28.11 26.25
C ARG A 134 -20.74 -28.53 25.29
N GLN A 135 -20.42 -28.72 24.00
CA GLN A 135 -21.36 -29.03 22.93
C GLN A 135 -22.30 -27.87 22.56
N ASP A 136 -21.93 -26.64 22.90
CA ASP A 136 -22.66 -25.42 22.54
C ASP A 136 -22.06 -24.75 21.30
N LEU A 137 -22.87 -23.96 20.59
CA LEU A 137 -22.37 -23.12 19.49
C LEU A 137 -21.68 -21.89 20.08
N VAL A 138 -20.51 -21.56 19.53
CA VAL A 138 -19.74 -20.38 19.93
C VAL A 138 -20.19 -19.17 19.12
N LYS A 139 -20.43 -18.04 19.79
CA LYS A 139 -20.67 -16.77 19.12
C LYS A 139 -19.36 -16.02 18.99
N VAL A 140 -18.83 -15.94 17.78
CA VAL A 140 -17.68 -15.10 17.45
C VAL A 140 -18.17 -13.71 17.06
N VAL A 141 -17.60 -12.65 17.65
CA VAL A 141 -17.96 -11.26 17.40
C VAL A 141 -16.70 -10.48 17.08
N GLU A 142 -16.58 -10.02 15.85
CA GLU A 142 -15.51 -9.12 15.44
C GLU A 142 -15.79 -7.70 15.95
N MET A 143 -14.74 -7.07 16.48
CA MET A 143 -14.81 -5.80 17.18
C MET A 143 -13.71 -4.85 16.72
N GLU A 144 -14.02 -3.55 16.72
CA GLU A 144 -13.05 -2.50 16.47
C GLU A 144 -12.35 -2.04 17.76
N THR A 145 -11.07 -1.71 17.65
CA THR A 145 -10.27 -1.15 18.75
C THR A 145 -10.57 0.35 18.90
N ARG A 146 -11.28 0.72 19.98
CA ARG A 146 -11.56 2.12 20.34
C ARG A 146 -11.73 2.28 21.86
N ASP A 147 -11.75 3.52 22.32
CA ASP A 147 -12.11 3.82 23.71
C ASP A 147 -13.51 3.25 24.02
N GLY A 148 -13.58 2.45 25.10
CA GLY A 148 -14.80 1.74 25.46
C GLY A 148 -14.99 0.38 24.78
N ALA A 149 -13.98 -0.17 24.10
CA ALA A 149 -13.97 -1.52 23.50
C ALA A 149 -14.67 -2.58 24.40
N LEU A 150 -14.32 -2.63 25.69
CA LEU A 150 -14.89 -3.62 26.63
C LEU A 150 -16.35 -3.39 27.07
N GLN A 151 -17.01 -2.31 26.64
CA GLN A 151 -18.43 -2.09 26.98
C GLN A 151 -19.33 -3.19 26.40
N ALA A 152 -19.01 -3.71 25.21
CA ALA A 152 -19.74 -4.84 24.63
C ALA A 152 -19.57 -6.12 25.46
N VAL A 153 -18.35 -6.35 25.96
CA VAL A 153 -18.03 -7.47 26.86
C VAL A 153 -18.79 -7.33 28.18
N GLN A 154 -18.80 -6.12 28.77
CA GLN A 154 -19.57 -5.83 29.99
C GLN A 154 -21.08 -6.03 29.80
N GLY A 155 -21.63 -5.57 28.67
CA GLY A 155 -23.03 -5.80 28.32
C GLY A 155 -23.36 -7.29 28.21
N ALA A 156 -22.51 -8.07 27.54
CA ALA A 156 -22.68 -9.52 27.42
C ALA A 156 -22.62 -10.27 28.76
N LEU A 157 -21.78 -9.81 29.70
CA LEU A 157 -21.73 -10.34 31.07
C LEU A 157 -23.00 -10.01 31.86
N SER A 158 -23.54 -8.80 31.68
CA SER A 158 -24.74 -8.35 32.40
C SER A 158 -25.99 -9.15 32.03
N ASP A 159 -26.07 -9.63 30.79
CA ASP A 159 -27.21 -10.38 30.25
C ASP A 159 -27.11 -11.89 30.55
N SER A 160 -25.96 -12.39 31.00
CA SER A 160 -25.72 -13.84 31.16
C SER A 160 -24.57 -14.16 32.12
N SER A 161 -24.85 -14.28 33.41
CA SER A 161 -23.84 -14.55 34.44
C SER A 161 -23.17 -15.93 34.38
N ASP A 162 -23.67 -16.86 33.55
CA ASP A 162 -23.16 -18.24 33.42
C ASP A 162 -22.40 -18.49 32.10
N LYS A 163 -22.20 -17.44 31.30
CA LYS A 163 -21.46 -17.55 30.04
C LYS A 163 -19.96 -17.36 30.25
N ASN A 164 -19.16 -18.16 29.53
CA ASN A 164 -17.72 -17.99 29.44
C ASN A 164 -17.38 -17.04 28.30
N LEU A 165 -16.69 -15.95 28.60
CA LEU A 165 -16.32 -14.93 27.62
C LEU A 165 -14.81 -14.86 27.46
N THR A 166 -14.39 -14.73 26.20
CA THR A 166 -12.99 -14.53 25.84
C THR A 166 -12.83 -13.33 24.93
N VAL A 167 -11.71 -12.64 25.10
CA VAL A 167 -11.29 -11.51 24.28
C VAL A 167 -9.94 -11.88 23.66
N LEU A 168 -9.89 -11.92 22.34
CA LEU A 168 -8.64 -12.02 21.57
C LEU A 168 -8.25 -10.60 21.14
N THR A 169 -7.03 -10.17 21.45
CA THR A 169 -6.61 -8.78 21.24
C THR A 169 -5.11 -8.65 21.03
N SER A 170 -4.67 -7.51 20.49
CA SER A 170 -3.26 -7.11 20.42
C SER A 170 -2.82 -6.31 21.65
N SER A 171 -1.51 -6.11 21.81
CA SER A 171 -0.92 -5.23 22.83
C SER A 171 -1.46 -3.79 22.74
N GLN A 172 -1.57 -3.26 21.51
CA GLN A 172 -2.02 -1.88 21.26
C GLN A 172 -3.49 -1.70 21.65
N ALA A 173 -4.33 -2.68 21.32
CA ALA A 173 -5.74 -2.66 21.69
C ALA A 173 -5.94 -2.85 23.20
N LEU A 174 -5.11 -3.66 23.86
CA LEU A 174 -5.15 -3.84 25.31
C LEU A 174 -4.95 -2.52 26.08
N LEU A 175 -4.11 -1.60 25.60
CA LEU A 175 -3.91 -0.29 26.24
C LEU A 175 -5.22 0.48 26.42
N SER A 176 -6.08 0.47 25.39
CA SER A 176 -7.40 1.11 25.41
C SER A 176 -8.41 0.39 26.32
N MET A 177 -8.13 -0.87 26.69
CA MET A 177 -8.98 -1.70 27.55
C MET A 177 -8.62 -1.58 29.05
N ILE A 178 -7.42 -1.12 29.41
CA ILE A 178 -6.94 -1.01 30.80
C ILE A 178 -7.92 -0.30 31.75
N PRO A 179 -8.55 0.84 31.39
CA PRO A 179 -9.51 1.49 32.28
C PRO A 179 -10.69 0.58 32.65
N ASN A 180 -11.20 -0.19 31.68
CA ASN A 180 -12.34 -1.09 31.87
C ASN A 180 -11.95 -2.40 32.57
N LEU A 181 -10.69 -2.84 32.47
CA LEU A 181 -10.19 -4.01 33.21
C LEU A 181 -10.29 -3.86 34.73
N HIS A 182 -10.08 -2.64 35.25
CA HIS A 182 -10.27 -2.36 36.69
C HIS A 182 -11.72 -2.59 37.13
N VAL A 183 -12.69 -2.26 36.27
CA VAL A 183 -14.11 -2.48 36.53
C VAL A 183 -14.41 -3.98 36.55
N LEU A 184 -13.94 -4.73 35.55
CA LEU A 184 -14.13 -6.19 35.50
C LEU A 184 -13.52 -6.90 36.70
N ALA A 185 -12.33 -6.48 37.14
CA ALA A 185 -11.70 -7.04 38.33
C ALA A 185 -12.44 -6.68 39.63
N ALA A 186 -12.92 -5.44 39.75
CA ALA A 186 -13.71 -5.00 40.91
C ALA A 186 -15.05 -5.74 41.02
N GLU A 187 -15.69 -6.02 39.89
CA GLU A 187 -16.94 -6.78 39.79
C GLU A 187 -16.75 -8.30 39.80
N ARG A 188 -15.50 -8.78 39.86
CA ARG A 188 -15.15 -10.21 39.87
C ARG A 188 -15.71 -10.98 38.67
N GLN A 189 -15.53 -10.40 37.48
CA GLN A 189 -16.00 -10.99 36.23
C GLN A 189 -14.95 -11.94 35.62
N PRO A 190 -15.30 -13.21 35.32
CA PRO A 190 -14.37 -14.24 34.84
C PRO A 190 -14.16 -14.16 33.31
N VAL A 191 -13.45 -13.12 32.84
CA VAL A 191 -13.12 -12.94 31.41
C VAL A 191 -11.68 -13.30 31.14
N VAL A 192 -11.43 -14.08 30.07
CA VAL A 192 -10.06 -14.38 29.61
C VAL A 192 -9.68 -13.44 28.46
N PHE A 193 -8.50 -12.85 28.56
CA PHE A 193 -7.88 -12.04 27.53
C PHE A 193 -6.68 -12.80 27.00
N HIS A 194 -6.68 -13.13 25.71
CA HIS A 194 -5.50 -13.63 25.02
C HIS A 194 -4.88 -12.48 24.24
N VAL A 195 -3.62 -12.16 24.58
CA VAL A 195 -2.93 -10.98 24.09
C VAL A 195 -1.68 -11.37 23.32
N ALA A 196 -1.73 -11.21 22.00
CA ALA A 196 -0.55 -11.29 21.15
C ALA A 196 0.28 -10.00 21.30
N CYS A 197 1.44 -10.11 21.93
CA CYS A 197 2.32 -8.99 22.26
C CYS A 197 3.20 -8.63 21.06
N GLN A 198 2.73 -7.69 20.25
CA GLN A 198 3.43 -7.17 19.07
C GLN A 198 3.19 -5.67 18.92
N SER A 199 4.18 -4.95 18.39
CA SER A 199 4.05 -3.60 17.82
C SER A 199 4.67 -3.58 16.43
N VAL A 200 4.26 -2.61 15.61
CA VAL A 200 4.83 -2.34 14.29
C VAL A 200 5.36 -0.91 14.30
N ASP A 201 6.58 -0.70 13.80
CA ASP A 201 7.21 0.62 13.73
C ASP A 201 6.90 1.36 12.42
N GLN A 202 7.52 2.53 12.20
CA GLN A 202 7.31 3.36 11.01
C GLN A 202 7.83 2.71 9.72
N ASP A 203 8.77 1.78 9.84
CA ASP A 203 9.36 1.04 8.71
C ASP A 203 8.63 -0.29 8.48
N LEU A 204 7.47 -0.46 9.12
CA LEU A 204 6.62 -1.65 9.12
C LEU A 204 7.29 -2.89 9.73
N VAL A 205 8.33 -2.74 10.55
CA VAL A 205 9.00 -3.87 11.21
C VAL A 205 8.22 -4.29 12.44
N ALA A 206 7.88 -5.58 12.51
CA ALA A 206 7.17 -6.15 13.65
C ALA A 206 8.16 -6.48 14.78
N SER A 207 7.91 -5.93 15.97
CA SER A 207 8.69 -6.20 17.19
C SER A 207 7.78 -6.73 18.30
N ALA A 208 8.32 -7.55 19.18
CA ALA A 208 7.60 -8.01 20.35
C ALA A 208 7.39 -6.82 21.32
N ASN A 209 6.18 -6.68 21.85
CA ASN A 209 5.87 -5.55 22.74
C ASN A 209 4.93 -5.97 23.88
N VAL A 210 5.49 -6.03 25.08
CA VAL A 210 4.80 -6.40 26.32
C VAL A 210 4.39 -5.19 27.18
N ASP A 211 4.64 -3.95 26.72
CA ASP A 211 4.45 -2.75 27.52
C ASP A 211 3.00 -2.59 28.01
N ALA A 212 2.03 -2.95 27.17
CA ALA A 212 0.61 -2.93 27.51
C ALA A 212 0.25 -3.88 28.66
N VAL A 213 0.82 -5.09 28.65
CA VAL A 213 0.65 -6.08 29.72
C VAL A 213 1.31 -5.59 31.01
N LEU A 214 2.50 -5.02 30.90
CA LEU A 214 3.22 -4.43 32.03
C LEU A 214 2.45 -3.25 32.65
N ALA A 215 1.77 -2.45 31.83
CA ALA A 215 0.90 -1.37 32.28
C ALA A 215 -0.38 -1.90 32.97
N ALA A 216 -0.91 -3.03 32.51
CA ALA A 216 -2.10 -3.68 33.07
C ALA A 216 -1.85 -4.36 34.45
N ARG A 217 -0.61 -4.41 34.96
CA ARG A 217 -0.23 -5.12 36.20
C ARG A 217 -0.98 -4.71 37.48
N ASN A 218 -1.57 -3.52 37.49
CA ASN A 218 -2.29 -2.95 38.65
C ASN A 218 -3.83 -3.03 38.50
N THR A 219 -4.33 -3.61 37.41
CA THR A 219 -5.78 -3.73 37.14
C THR A 219 -6.52 -4.66 38.11
N GLY A 220 -5.79 -5.57 38.78
CA GLY A 220 -6.36 -6.65 39.58
C GLY A 220 -6.55 -7.95 38.79
N ALA A 221 -6.25 -7.95 37.48
CA ALA A 221 -6.23 -9.16 36.67
C ALA A 221 -5.06 -10.10 37.04
N ILE A 222 -5.24 -11.39 36.76
CA ILE A 222 -4.18 -12.40 36.81
C ILE A 222 -3.42 -12.33 35.48
N LEU A 223 -2.09 -12.25 35.50
CA LEU A 223 -1.27 -12.14 34.29
C LEU A 223 -0.39 -13.39 34.16
N LEU A 224 -0.62 -14.14 33.08
CA LEU A 224 0.05 -15.40 32.75
C LEU A 224 0.79 -15.27 31.41
N SER A 225 2.02 -15.75 31.37
CA SER A 225 2.89 -15.69 30.21
C SER A 225 3.22 -17.09 29.70
N SER A 226 3.20 -17.28 28.38
CA SER A 226 3.66 -18.50 27.70
C SER A 226 4.80 -18.19 26.74
N ALA A 227 5.73 -19.14 26.58
CA ALA A 227 6.91 -18.97 25.74
C ALA A 227 6.71 -19.41 24.28
N ASN A 228 6.02 -20.53 24.04
CA ASN A 228 5.97 -21.20 22.74
C ASN A 228 4.56 -21.73 22.43
N ALA A 229 4.36 -22.42 21.31
CA ALA A 229 3.04 -22.86 20.89
C ALA A 229 2.41 -23.88 21.87
N GLN A 230 3.21 -24.82 22.40
CA GLN A 230 2.76 -25.77 23.41
C GLN A 230 2.36 -25.09 24.73
N GLU A 231 3.18 -24.18 25.24
CA GLU A 231 2.84 -23.41 26.44
C GLU A 231 1.62 -22.52 26.18
N SER A 232 1.44 -21.98 24.97
CA SER A 232 0.29 -21.13 24.66
C SER A 232 -1.04 -21.90 24.68
N HIS A 233 -1.02 -23.16 24.25
CA HIS A 233 -2.14 -24.10 24.48
C HIS A 233 -2.36 -24.35 25.98
N ASP A 234 -1.34 -24.80 26.70
CA ASP A 234 -1.49 -25.25 28.09
C ASP A 234 -1.83 -24.12 29.05
N ILE A 235 -1.14 -22.98 28.93
CA ILE A 235 -1.40 -21.78 29.75
C ILE A 235 -2.70 -21.10 29.33
N GLY A 236 -3.10 -21.20 28.06
CA GLY A 236 -4.44 -20.84 27.62
C GLY A 236 -5.52 -21.60 28.41
N LEU A 237 -5.38 -22.93 28.52
CA LEU A 237 -6.29 -23.75 29.31
C LEU A 237 -6.29 -23.32 30.79
N VAL A 238 -5.10 -23.10 31.37
CA VAL A 238 -4.96 -22.62 32.75
C VAL A 238 -5.67 -21.28 32.94
N ALA A 239 -5.59 -20.37 31.98
CA ALA A 239 -6.22 -19.05 32.06
C ALA A 239 -7.75 -19.16 32.19
N HIS A 240 -8.38 -19.99 31.36
CA HIS A 240 -9.82 -20.26 31.43
C HIS A 240 -10.24 -20.89 32.75
N LEU A 241 -9.48 -21.86 33.23
CA LEU A 241 -9.76 -22.51 34.50
C LEU A 241 -9.64 -21.53 35.67
N LEU A 242 -8.65 -20.63 35.63
CA LEU A 242 -8.45 -19.63 36.67
C LEU A 242 -9.53 -18.56 36.67
N ALA A 243 -9.89 -18.03 35.49
CA ALA A 243 -10.94 -17.02 35.37
C ALA A 243 -12.23 -17.52 36.03
N ARG A 244 -12.66 -18.74 35.69
CA ARG A 244 -13.84 -19.38 36.25
C ARG A 244 -13.72 -19.69 37.75
N SER A 245 -12.56 -20.18 38.19
CA SER A 245 -12.36 -20.64 39.57
C SER A 245 -12.23 -19.50 40.57
N ILE A 246 -11.62 -18.41 40.16
CA ILE A 246 -11.29 -17.27 41.04
C ILE A 246 -12.32 -16.14 40.88
N GLY A 247 -13.00 -16.06 39.73
CA GLY A 247 -13.88 -14.94 39.40
C GLY A 247 -13.09 -13.66 39.19
N LEU A 248 -11.94 -13.73 38.53
CA LEU A 248 -11.16 -12.54 38.18
C LEU A 248 -10.82 -12.58 36.69
N PRO A 249 -10.63 -11.42 36.04
CA PRO A 249 -10.13 -11.40 34.68
C PRO A 249 -8.72 -11.97 34.64
N VAL A 250 -8.43 -12.76 33.60
CA VAL A 250 -7.10 -13.33 33.36
C VAL A 250 -6.58 -12.83 32.03
N ILE A 251 -5.36 -12.30 32.02
CA ILE A 251 -4.61 -11.92 30.83
C ILE A 251 -3.56 -13.00 30.59
N HIS A 252 -3.79 -13.83 29.58
CA HIS A 252 -2.80 -14.72 29.00
C HIS A 252 -2.11 -14.00 27.85
N PHE A 253 -0.79 -13.83 27.92
CA PHE A 253 -0.02 -13.09 26.93
C PHE A 253 1.21 -13.86 26.46
N PHE A 254 1.54 -13.67 25.19
CA PHE A 254 2.62 -14.36 24.49
C PHE A 254 3.19 -13.45 23.40
N ASN A 255 4.38 -13.78 22.88
CA ASN A 255 5.04 -12.98 21.87
C ASN A 255 4.32 -13.08 20.52
N GLY A 256 3.69 -11.98 20.09
CA GLY A 256 2.87 -11.95 18.87
C GLY A 256 3.67 -12.14 17.58
N VAL A 257 4.93 -11.67 17.55
CA VAL A 257 5.81 -11.78 16.37
C VAL A 257 6.22 -13.22 16.13
N THR A 258 6.61 -13.94 17.18
CA THR A 258 7.00 -15.36 17.06
C THR A 258 5.76 -16.23 16.90
N ALA A 259 4.65 -15.88 17.57
CA ALA A 259 3.43 -16.66 17.54
C ALA A 259 2.77 -16.83 16.17
N SER A 260 2.93 -15.86 15.26
CA SER A 260 2.40 -15.95 13.89
C SER A 260 3.39 -16.53 12.88
N LYS A 261 4.64 -16.79 13.30
CA LYS A 261 5.76 -17.11 12.40
C LYS A 261 6.40 -18.45 12.68
N GLN A 262 6.24 -18.99 13.88
CA GLN A 262 6.86 -20.24 14.30
C GLN A 262 5.79 -21.32 14.48
N ILE A 263 5.86 -22.33 13.62
CA ILE A 263 5.03 -23.53 13.65
C ILE A 263 5.83 -24.65 14.29
N GLU A 264 5.23 -25.27 15.30
CA GLU A 264 5.88 -26.27 16.13
C GLU A 264 4.94 -27.45 16.39
N ARG A 265 5.54 -28.54 16.84
CA ARG A 265 4.81 -29.73 17.24
C ARG A 265 4.13 -29.51 18.59
N VAL A 266 2.80 -29.39 18.57
CA VAL A 266 1.95 -29.17 19.75
C VAL A 266 1.04 -30.37 19.99
N ASN A 267 1.02 -30.84 21.24
CA ASN A 267 0.07 -31.82 21.74
C ASN A 267 -1.23 -31.10 22.17
N LEU A 268 -2.21 -31.06 21.27
CA LEU A 268 -3.51 -30.45 21.47
C LEU A 268 -4.43 -31.38 22.27
N THR A 269 -4.95 -30.88 23.39
CA THR A 269 -5.87 -31.64 24.24
C THR A 269 -7.27 -31.64 23.63
N THR A 270 -7.89 -32.80 23.45
CA THR A 270 -9.18 -32.89 22.74
C THR A 270 -10.32 -32.19 23.49
N PHE A 271 -11.35 -31.75 22.78
CA PHE A 271 -12.51 -31.08 23.39
C PHE A 271 -13.17 -31.91 24.51
N SER A 272 -13.26 -33.22 24.35
CA SER A 272 -13.80 -34.11 25.38
C SER A 272 -12.88 -34.24 26.61
N GLN A 273 -11.57 -34.14 26.44
CA GLN A 273 -10.61 -34.07 27.55
C GLN A 273 -10.67 -32.71 28.25
N LEU A 274 -10.72 -31.61 27.48
CA LEU A 274 -10.88 -30.24 28.00
C LEU A 274 -12.18 -30.11 28.83
N ALA A 275 -13.29 -30.69 28.37
CA ALA A 275 -14.54 -30.74 29.12
C ALA A 275 -14.40 -31.47 30.45
N LYS A 276 -13.68 -32.61 30.47
CA LYS A 276 -13.42 -33.38 31.71
C LYS A 276 -12.54 -32.61 32.68
N LEU A 277 -11.48 -31.96 32.18
CA LEU A 277 -10.57 -31.15 33.00
C LEU A 277 -11.28 -29.93 33.59
N SER A 278 -12.09 -29.22 32.79
CA SER A 278 -12.89 -28.08 33.25
C SER A 278 -13.85 -28.44 34.39
N ASN A 279 -14.40 -29.66 34.38
CA ASN A 279 -15.32 -30.15 35.40
C ASN A 279 -14.64 -30.74 36.65
N SER A 280 -13.40 -31.24 36.56
CA SER A 280 -12.73 -31.92 37.67
C SER A 280 -12.04 -30.97 38.65
N ILE A 281 -11.53 -29.84 38.13
CA ILE A 281 -10.69 -28.89 38.87
C ILE A 281 -11.42 -28.15 40.00
N PRO A 282 -12.70 -27.73 39.88
CA PRO A 282 -13.42 -27.03 40.95
C PRO A 282 -13.42 -27.77 42.30
N ASN A 283 -13.40 -29.10 42.29
CA ASN A 283 -13.41 -29.91 43.51
C ASN A 283 -12.08 -29.85 44.29
N SER A 284 -10.95 -29.75 43.58
CA SER A 284 -9.59 -29.80 44.16
C SER A 284 -9.16 -28.50 44.85
N ILE A 285 -9.76 -27.37 44.46
CA ILE A 285 -9.41 -26.02 44.93
C ILE A 285 -10.46 -25.39 45.84
N SER A 286 -11.55 -26.11 46.14
CA SER A 286 -12.70 -25.66 46.95
C SER A 286 -12.35 -25.11 48.34
N ASN A 287 -11.19 -25.48 48.90
CA ASN A 287 -10.70 -25.02 50.21
C ASN A 287 -9.65 -23.89 50.13
N LEU A 288 -9.23 -23.48 48.93
CA LEU A 288 -8.25 -22.41 48.72
C LEU A 288 -8.96 -21.08 48.55
N VAL A 289 -8.47 -20.03 49.23
CA VAL A 289 -9.05 -18.68 49.17
C VAL A 289 -8.14 -17.69 48.43
N GLU A 290 -6.82 -17.92 48.46
CA GLU A 290 -5.87 -17.01 47.83
C GLU A 290 -5.69 -17.30 46.33
N PRO A 291 -5.87 -16.29 45.45
CA PRO A 291 -5.71 -16.45 44.00
C PRO A 291 -4.39 -17.11 43.60
N TYR A 292 -3.27 -16.74 44.24
CA TYR A 292 -1.95 -17.30 43.92
C TYR A 292 -1.86 -18.82 44.19
N GLN A 293 -2.43 -19.31 45.30
CA GLN A 293 -2.38 -20.74 45.62
C GLN A 293 -3.22 -21.57 44.65
N ILE A 294 -4.35 -21.00 44.20
CA ILE A 294 -5.18 -21.61 43.15
C ILE A 294 -4.39 -21.66 41.84
N THR A 295 -3.78 -20.54 41.41
CA THR A 295 -2.90 -20.46 40.23
C THR A 295 -1.80 -21.50 40.27
N LYS A 296 -1.05 -21.59 41.38
CA LYS A 296 0.03 -22.56 41.54
C LYS A 296 -0.44 -24.01 41.47
N THR A 297 -1.61 -24.31 42.06
CA THR A 297 -2.18 -25.66 42.06
C THR A 297 -2.62 -26.10 40.67
N ILE A 298 -3.30 -25.23 39.92
CA ILE A 298 -3.76 -25.54 38.56
C ILE A 298 -2.56 -25.70 37.61
N LEU A 299 -1.55 -24.82 37.68
CA LEU A 299 -0.31 -24.97 36.90
C LEU A 299 0.39 -26.30 37.18
N GLY A 300 0.47 -26.69 38.46
CA GLY A 300 1.14 -27.94 38.87
C GLY A 300 0.48 -29.21 38.32
N GLN A 301 -0.82 -29.18 38.01
CA GLN A 301 -1.51 -30.32 37.37
C GLN A 301 -1.05 -30.56 35.93
N LEU A 302 -0.53 -29.52 35.28
CA LEU A 302 0.04 -29.57 33.94
C LEU A 302 1.59 -29.58 33.98
N ASN A 303 2.18 -29.87 35.14
CA ASN A 303 3.63 -29.86 35.37
C ASN A 303 4.33 -28.51 35.17
N TYR A 304 3.60 -27.40 35.20
CA TYR A 304 4.17 -26.06 35.14
C TYR A 304 4.42 -25.47 36.53
N LYS A 305 5.41 -24.59 36.62
CA LYS A 305 5.69 -23.78 37.81
C LYS A 305 5.49 -22.30 37.51
N PRO A 306 5.10 -21.48 38.52
CA PRO A 306 5.02 -20.02 38.37
C PRO A 306 6.32 -19.35 37.93
N PHE A 307 7.45 -19.90 38.41
CA PHE A 307 8.81 -19.50 38.06
C PHE A 307 9.58 -20.77 37.66
N GLU A 308 10.05 -20.82 36.42
CA GLU A 308 10.82 -21.94 35.88
C GLU A 308 12.30 -21.58 35.87
N TYR A 309 13.16 -22.46 36.38
CA TYR A 309 14.61 -22.30 36.24
C TYR A 309 15.16 -23.33 35.27
N THR A 310 16.01 -22.88 34.33
CA THR A 310 16.77 -23.72 33.42
C THR A 310 18.25 -23.30 33.44
N GLY A 311 19.16 -24.28 33.30
CA GLY A 311 20.61 -24.05 33.32
C GLY A 311 21.32 -24.74 34.49
N ASP A 312 22.55 -24.30 34.76
CA ASP A 312 23.46 -24.92 35.74
C ASP A 312 22.93 -24.75 37.18
N ASN A 313 22.79 -25.85 37.94
CA ASN A 313 22.32 -25.80 39.33
C ASN A 313 23.26 -25.01 40.27
N GLU A 314 24.52 -24.81 39.87
CA GLU A 314 25.51 -24.04 40.63
C GLU A 314 25.81 -22.66 40.00
N ALA A 315 24.97 -22.19 39.07
CA ALA A 315 25.16 -20.88 38.42
C ALA A 315 25.26 -19.74 39.45
N GLU A 316 26.27 -18.89 39.32
CA GLU A 316 26.42 -17.68 40.16
C GLU A 316 25.64 -16.48 39.58
N THR A 317 25.38 -16.49 38.27
CA THR A 317 24.61 -15.46 37.56
C THR A 317 23.36 -16.08 36.93
N VAL A 318 22.21 -15.44 37.16
CA VAL A 318 20.92 -15.86 36.57
C VAL A 318 20.29 -14.69 35.81
N LEU A 319 19.89 -14.95 34.58
CA LEU A 319 19.07 -14.08 33.74
C LEU A 319 17.60 -14.30 34.11
N VAL A 320 16.82 -13.24 34.26
CA VAL A 320 15.38 -13.35 34.59
C VAL A 320 14.56 -12.54 33.60
N THR A 321 13.52 -13.13 33.01
CA THR A 321 12.62 -12.47 32.06
C THR A 321 11.21 -13.08 32.09
N LEU A 322 10.24 -12.44 31.44
CA LEU A 322 8.89 -13.00 31.23
C LEU A 322 8.95 -14.16 30.24
N SER A 323 8.15 -15.21 30.44
CA SER A 323 8.15 -16.37 29.54
C SER A 323 7.88 -16.01 28.07
N ALA A 324 7.02 -15.03 27.80
CA ALA A 324 6.77 -14.53 26.44
C ALA A 324 8.04 -14.07 25.72
N SER A 325 9.06 -13.63 26.44
CA SER A 325 10.29 -13.11 25.88
C SER A 325 11.43 -14.15 25.85
N THR A 326 11.21 -15.42 26.25
CA THR A 326 12.32 -16.37 26.49
C THR A 326 12.84 -17.11 25.27
N VAL A 327 12.09 -17.26 24.18
CA VAL A 327 12.43 -18.20 23.08
C VAL A 327 13.85 -17.97 22.53
N GLY A 328 14.19 -16.73 22.16
CA GLY A 328 15.55 -16.41 21.67
C GLY A 328 16.63 -16.48 22.76
N ILE A 329 16.28 -16.07 23.98
CA ILE A 329 17.20 -16.02 25.12
C ILE A 329 17.59 -17.42 25.59
N GLU A 330 16.63 -18.34 25.67
CA GLU A 330 16.85 -19.72 26.09
C GLU A 330 17.81 -20.42 25.13
N GLN A 331 17.64 -20.21 23.83
CA GLN A 331 18.58 -20.69 22.82
C GLN A 331 19.96 -20.06 23.00
N ALA A 332 20.07 -18.74 23.15
CA ALA A 332 21.35 -18.06 23.35
C ALA A 332 22.09 -18.56 24.60
N VAL A 333 21.38 -18.71 25.73
CA VAL A 333 21.91 -19.20 27.01
C VAL A 333 22.34 -20.66 26.91
N SER A 334 21.49 -21.53 26.38
CA SER A 334 21.79 -22.97 26.20
C SER A 334 23.03 -23.19 25.33
N ARG A 335 23.14 -22.43 24.23
CA ARG A 335 24.29 -22.48 23.32
C ARG A 335 25.55 -21.91 23.97
N ALA A 336 25.46 -20.79 24.69
CA ALA A 336 26.61 -20.24 25.41
C ALA A 336 27.12 -21.21 26.49
N ALA A 337 26.22 -21.87 27.20
CA ALA A 337 26.59 -22.91 28.16
C ALA A 337 27.27 -24.11 27.47
N SER A 338 26.70 -24.60 26.37
CA SER A 338 27.18 -25.80 25.67
C SER A 338 28.47 -25.60 24.87
N TYR A 339 28.63 -24.43 24.22
CA TYR A 339 29.73 -24.18 23.29
C TYR A 339 30.82 -23.26 23.86
N LEU A 340 30.45 -22.33 24.74
CA LEU A 340 31.37 -21.34 25.32
C LEU A 340 31.69 -21.64 26.80
N ASN A 341 31.13 -22.72 27.37
CA ASN A 341 31.24 -23.07 28.79
C ASN A 341 30.83 -21.92 29.74
N ALA A 342 29.86 -21.10 29.33
CA ALA A 342 29.34 -20.03 30.17
C ALA A 342 28.49 -20.62 31.32
N SER A 343 28.86 -20.36 32.58
CA SER A 343 28.04 -20.73 33.74
C SER A 343 27.01 -19.63 34.00
N VAL A 344 25.82 -19.80 33.42
CA VAL A 344 24.68 -18.89 33.55
C VAL A 344 23.38 -19.69 33.57
N GLY A 345 22.42 -19.25 34.37
CA GLY A 345 21.06 -19.79 34.38
C GLY A 345 20.05 -18.82 33.78
N LEU A 346 18.89 -19.34 33.37
CA LEU A 346 17.73 -18.56 32.95
C LEU A 346 16.55 -18.90 33.88
N LEU A 347 15.84 -17.87 34.35
CA LEU A 347 14.61 -18.02 35.09
C LEU A 347 13.47 -17.32 34.35
N SER A 348 12.48 -18.12 33.94
CA SER A 348 11.30 -17.67 33.19
C SER A 348 10.15 -17.40 34.14
N VAL A 349 9.57 -16.20 34.05
CA VAL A 349 8.41 -15.78 34.84
C VAL A 349 7.12 -16.07 34.06
N ARG A 350 6.39 -17.12 34.48
CA ARG A 350 5.08 -17.46 33.91
C ARG A 350 3.95 -16.72 34.59
N VAL A 351 3.95 -16.64 35.92
CA VAL A 351 2.92 -15.92 36.68
C VAL A 351 3.47 -14.56 37.09
N PHE A 352 3.16 -13.54 36.31
CA PHE A 352 3.57 -12.17 36.64
C PHE A 352 2.66 -11.55 37.70
N ARG A 353 1.35 -11.83 37.65
CA ARG A 353 0.39 -11.47 38.69
C ARG A 353 -0.58 -12.62 38.95
N PRO A 354 -0.91 -12.92 40.23
CA PRO A 354 -0.33 -12.36 41.46
C PRO A 354 1.13 -12.81 41.68
N TRP A 355 1.99 -11.92 42.17
CA TRP A 355 3.42 -12.19 42.38
C TRP A 355 3.70 -12.86 43.74
N SER A 356 4.53 -13.91 43.77
CA SER A 356 4.97 -14.56 45.01
C SER A 356 6.47 -14.42 45.21
N THR A 357 6.86 -13.55 46.15
CA THR A 357 8.25 -13.39 46.58
C THR A 357 8.88 -14.69 47.08
N ALA A 358 8.11 -15.52 47.80
CA ALA A 358 8.62 -16.76 48.38
C ALA A 358 8.97 -17.80 47.30
N ASP A 359 8.08 -17.99 46.31
CA ASP A 359 8.33 -18.96 45.24
C ASP A 359 9.35 -18.46 44.22
N PHE A 360 9.41 -17.15 43.96
CA PHE A 360 10.49 -16.56 43.15
C PHE A 360 11.86 -16.85 43.76
N ILE A 361 12.03 -16.59 45.06
CA ILE A 361 13.31 -16.87 45.74
C ILE A 361 13.60 -18.37 45.78
N ALA A 362 12.59 -19.21 45.97
CA ALA A 362 12.76 -20.66 45.99
C ALA A 362 13.17 -21.24 44.63
N ALA A 363 12.84 -20.57 43.52
CA ALA A 363 13.23 -20.96 42.17
C ALA A 363 14.68 -20.59 41.83
N LEU A 364 15.30 -19.64 42.56
CA LEU A 364 16.71 -19.28 42.33
C LEU A 364 17.67 -20.33 42.95
N PRO A 365 18.73 -20.72 42.23
CA PRO A 365 19.82 -21.52 42.82
C PRO A 365 20.45 -20.85 44.04
N LYS A 366 20.88 -21.64 45.03
CA LYS A 366 21.50 -21.11 46.27
C LYS A 366 22.88 -20.47 46.01
N SER A 367 23.54 -20.86 44.93
CA SER A 367 24.80 -20.32 44.43
C SER A 367 24.69 -18.89 43.90
N VAL A 368 23.48 -18.42 43.57
CA VAL A 368 23.27 -17.10 42.93
C VAL A 368 23.89 -15.96 43.75
N ARG A 369 24.68 -15.14 43.06
CA ARG A 369 25.28 -13.89 43.55
C ARG A 369 24.90 -12.70 42.68
N ARG A 370 24.41 -12.94 41.47
CA ARG A 370 24.03 -11.91 40.51
C ARG A 370 22.74 -12.30 39.78
N VAL A 371 21.83 -11.34 39.67
CA VAL A 371 20.59 -11.46 38.89
C VAL A 371 20.58 -10.34 37.85
N ILE A 372 20.52 -10.72 36.58
CA ILE A 372 20.38 -9.81 35.44
C ILE A 372 18.92 -9.90 34.99
N VAL A 373 18.17 -8.82 35.19
CA VAL A 373 16.77 -8.76 34.77
C VAL A 373 16.75 -8.26 33.33
N LEU A 374 16.25 -9.10 32.43
CA LEU A 374 16.02 -8.75 31.02
C LEU A 374 14.59 -8.23 30.91
N GLU A 375 14.43 -6.98 30.50
CA GLU A 375 13.12 -6.36 30.27
C GLU A 375 13.00 -5.82 28.86
N GLU A 376 11.94 -6.25 28.19
CA GLU A 376 11.55 -5.83 26.85
C GLU A 376 10.66 -4.59 26.96
N GLY A 377 10.97 -3.51 26.23
CA GLY A 377 10.14 -2.30 26.25
C GLY A 377 10.68 -1.14 25.42
N ALA A 378 9.77 -0.36 24.83
CA ALA A 378 10.08 0.76 23.93
C ALA A 378 10.36 2.08 24.67
N GLY A 379 10.91 2.01 25.89
CA GLY A 379 11.30 3.20 26.66
C GLY A 379 10.18 3.84 27.50
N LEU A 380 9.04 3.17 27.73
CA LEU A 380 8.00 3.62 28.66
C LEU A 380 8.49 3.77 30.11
N TYR A 381 9.59 3.10 30.47
CA TYR A 381 10.18 3.11 31.81
C TYR A 381 11.63 3.60 31.75
N ALA A 382 11.94 4.67 32.49
CA ALA A 382 13.30 5.19 32.59
C ALA A 382 14.16 4.30 33.52
N PHE A 383 15.09 3.53 32.94
CA PHE A 383 16.13 2.70 33.56
C PHE A 383 15.72 1.37 34.23
N ASN A 384 14.64 1.31 35.00
CA ASN A 384 14.18 0.08 35.67
C ASN A 384 12.69 -0.16 35.38
N GLY A 385 12.37 -1.29 34.75
CA GLY A 385 10.99 -1.65 34.44
C GLY A 385 10.27 -2.38 35.60
N PRO A 386 9.00 -2.75 35.39
CA PRO A 386 8.16 -3.35 36.43
C PRO A 386 8.63 -4.70 36.96
N VAL A 387 9.17 -5.57 36.10
CA VAL A 387 9.70 -6.89 36.48
C VAL A 387 10.93 -6.71 37.36
N TYR A 388 11.82 -5.77 36.98
CA TYR A 388 12.98 -5.41 37.83
C TYR A 388 12.53 -4.96 39.21
N LEU A 389 11.51 -4.10 39.30
CA LEU A 389 11.03 -3.58 40.58
C LEU A 389 10.45 -4.67 41.49
N ASP A 390 9.70 -5.63 40.94
CA ASP A 390 9.15 -6.76 41.72
C ASP A 390 10.25 -7.72 42.21
N ILE A 391 11.26 -7.96 41.38
CA ILE A 391 12.44 -8.77 41.73
C ILE A 391 13.27 -8.05 42.79
N ALA A 392 13.50 -6.75 42.62
CA ALA A 392 14.23 -5.91 43.58
C ALA A 392 13.53 -5.89 44.94
N ALA A 393 12.21 -5.74 44.97
CA ALA A 393 11.41 -5.85 46.17
C ALA A 393 11.54 -7.25 46.80
N SER A 394 11.46 -8.31 45.99
CA SER A 394 11.56 -9.70 46.47
C SER A 394 12.92 -9.99 47.10
N ILE A 395 14.03 -9.59 46.49
CA ILE A 395 15.37 -9.79 47.05
C ILE A 395 15.61 -8.91 48.28
N ARG A 396 15.08 -7.68 48.29
CA ARG A 396 15.31 -6.72 49.39
C ARG A 396 14.48 -7.03 50.64
N PHE A 397 13.24 -7.45 50.47
CA PHE A 397 12.27 -7.63 51.56
C PHE A 397 11.87 -9.08 51.80
N GLY A 398 12.20 -9.99 50.88
CA GLY A 398 11.94 -11.42 51.03
C GLY A 398 12.85 -12.13 52.06
N PRO A 399 12.65 -13.44 52.26
CA PRO A 399 13.32 -14.25 53.29
C PRO A 399 14.79 -14.57 53.00
N LEU A 400 15.57 -13.63 52.45
CA LEU A 400 17.01 -13.75 52.21
C LEU A 400 17.82 -12.96 53.25
N ALA A 401 18.79 -13.63 53.87
CA ALA A 401 19.76 -12.98 54.74
C ALA A 401 20.56 -11.93 53.95
N ARG A 402 20.94 -10.81 54.58
CA ARG A 402 21.64 -9.71 53.89
C ARG A 402 22.90 -10.15 53.13
N SER A 403 23.64 -11.13 53.66
CA SER A 403 24.85 -11.69 53.05
C SER A 403 24.59 -12.62 51.85
N GLN A 404 23.35 -13.06 51.66
CA GLN A 404 22.94 -13.97 50.59
C GLN A 404 22.17 -13.25 49.46
N ARG A 405 22.01 -11.93 49.55
CA ARG A 405 21.25 -11.16 48.55
C ARG A 405 22.10 -10.96 47.30
N PRO A 406 21.64 -11.41 46.13
CA PRO A 406 22.37 -11.16 44.90
C PRO A 406 22.36 -9.68 44.53
N SER A 407 23.39 -9.27 43.79
CA SER A 407 23.41 -8.01 43.08
C SER A 407 22.40 -8.02 41.94
N LEU A 408 21.80 -6.86 41.65
CA LEU A 408 20.78 -6.70 40.62
C LEU A 408 21.25 -5.78 39.52
N ILE A 409 21.14 -6.25 38.28
CA ILE A 409 21.46 -5.53 37.06
C ILE A 409 20.20 -5.48 36.21
N SER A 410 19.87 -4.29 35.70
CA SER A 410 18.83 -4.12 34.69
C SER A 410 19.47 -4.21 33.31
N ALA A 411 18.90 -4.97 32.39
CA ALA A 411 19.33 -5.02 31.00
C ALA A 411 18.11 -4.95 30.08
N GLN A 412 18.11 -3.99 29.16
CA GLN A 412 16.91 -3.60 28.41
C GLN A 412 17.17 -3.51 26.90
N ALA A 413 16.18 -3.92 26.12
CA ALA A 413 16.07 -3.71 24.67
C ALA A 413 14.60 -3.62 24.26
N THR A 414 14.35 -3.20 23.02
CA THR A 414 13.02 -3.22 22.40
C THR A 414 12.50 -4.63 22.19
N ASP A 415 13.40 -5.55 21.82
CA ASP A 415 13.18 -6.99 21.73
C ASP A 415 14.48 -7.73 22.00
N PHE A 416 14.45 -9.06 22.05
CA PHE A 416 15.64 -9.88 22.28
C PHE A 416 16.01 -10.79 21.10
N SER A 417 15.45 -10.54 19.91
CA SER A 417 15.70 -11.38 18.73
C SER A 417 17.15 -11.33 18.24
N HIS A 418 17.86 -10.25 18.55
CA HIS A 418 19.27 -10.02 18.23
C HIS A 418 20.25 -10.65 19.23
N LEU A 419 19.79 -11.22 20.35
CA LEU A 419 20.68 -11.81 21.34
C LEU A 419 21.13 -13.22 20.92
N HIS A 420 22.45 -13.38 20.80
CA HIS A 420 23.11 -14.62 20.38
C HIS A 420 23.98 -15.22 21.49
N ALA A 421 24.47 -16.44 21.28
CA ALA A 421 25.32 -17.13 22.25
C ALA A 421 26.60 -16.34 22.58
N THR A 422 27.18 -15.68 21.58
CA THR A 422 28.37 -14.83 21.69
C THR A 422 28.16 -13.58 22.55
N HIS A 423 26.91 -13.13 22.70
CA HIS A 423 26.56 -11.96 23.50
C HIS A 423 26.53 -12.27 24.99
N ILE A 424 26.29 -13.53 25.37
CA ILE A 424 26.16 -13.95 26.78
C ILE A 424 27.45 -13.68 27.59
N PRO A 425 28.68 -14.06 27.15
CA PRO A 425 29.90 -13.70 27.87
C PRO A 425 30.11 -12.19 28.03
N SER A 426 29.78 -11.40 27.01
CA SER A 426 29.86 -9.93 27.05
C SER A 426 28.89 -9.36 28.08
N LEU A 427 27.66 -9.87 28.11
CA LEU A 427 26.65 -9.50 29.10
C LEU A 427 27.11 -9.81 30.53
N LEU A 428 27.65 -11.01 30.75
CA LEU A 428 28.19 -11.42 32.05
C LEU A 428 29.33 -10.49 32.49
N LYS A 429 30.27 -10.18 31.61
CA LYS A 429 31.41 -9.29 31.89
C LYS A 429 30.97 -7.86 32.22
N GLN A 430 30.05 -7.30 31.44
CA GLN A 430 29.56 -5.94 31.67
C GLN A 430 28.77 -5.83 32.98
N SER A 431 28.03 -6.89 33.35
CA SER A 431 27.30 -6.96 34.62
C SER A 431 28.18 -6.96 35.87
N GLU A 432 29.50 -7.12 35.73
CA GLU A 432 30.45 -6.98 36.85
C GLU A 432 30.74 -5.51 37.19
N GLN A 433 30.58 -4.62 36.21
CA GLN A 433 31.00 -3.21 36.30
C GLN A 433 29.79 -2.27 36.32
N GLU A 434 28.68 -2.67 35.71
CA GLU A 434 27.52 -1.82 35.48
C GLU A 434 26.26 -2.36 36.18
N LYS A 435 25.36 -1.43 36.54
CA LYS A 435 24.04 -1.74 37.12
C LYS A 435 22.89 -1.68 36.12
N PHE A 436 23.16 -1.09 34.96
CA PHE A 436 22.23 -0.94 33.85
C PHE A 436 23.00 -1.22 32.57
N ILE A 437 22.45 -2.08 31.71
CA ILE A 437 23.06 -2.50 30.44
C ILE A 437 22.05 -2.20 29.33
N ASN A 438 22.45 -1.39 28.36
CA ASN A 438 21.67 -1.16 27.16
C ASN A 438 21.99 -2.26 26.13
N LEU A 439 21.07 -3.19 25.92
CA LEU A 439 21.25 -4.29 24.96
C LEU A 439 21.03 -3.83 23.51
N ALA A 440 20.62 -2.58 23.27
CA ALA A 440 20.57 -1.96 21.94
C ALA A 440 21.86 -1.21 21.56
N ALA A 441 22.93 -1.30 22.37
CA ALA A 441 24.22 -0.70 22.08
C ALA A 441 25.28 -1.75 21.70
N GLU A 442 26.37 -1.32 21.07
CA GLU A 442 27.55 -2.17 20.92
C GLU A 442 28.06 -2.60 22.31
N PRO A 443 28.44 -3.87 22.51
CA PRO A 443 28.69 -4.90 21.50
C PRO A 443 27.49 -5.80 21.14
N PHE A 444 26.30 -5.58 21.69
CA PHE A 444 25.16 -6.50 21.56
C PHE A 444 24.45 -6.44 20.21
N THR A 445 24.69 -5.38 19.43
CA THR A 445 24.14 -5.19 18.08
C THR A 445 25.13 -5.55 16.97
N VAL A 446 26.40 -5.82 17.31
CA VAL A 446 27.43 -6.17 16.33
C VAL A 446 27.38 -7.68 16.10
N SER A 447 26.97 -8.08 14.90
CA SER A 447 26.96 -9.48 14.48
C SER A 447 28.40 -10.02 14.37
N VAL A 448 28.91 -10.59 15.45
CA VAL A 448 29.96 -11.61 15.32
C VAL A 448 29.27 -12.83 14.74
N SER A 449 29.77 -13.34 13.60
CA SER A 449 29.14 -14.44 12.86
C SER A 449 28.91 -15.67 13.75
N ASP A 450 27.71 -15.76 14.31
CA ASP A 450 27.15 -16.95 14.97
C ASP A 450 27.24 -18.16 14.04
N GLN A 451 27.27 -17.92 12.72
CA GLN A 451 27.56 -18.91 11.69
C GLN A 451 28.82 -19.73 12.01
N THR A 452 29.93 -19.13 12.45
CA THR A 452 31.18 -19.88 12.70
C THR A 452 31.08 -20.79 13.94
N LEU A 453 30.32 -20.39 14.96
CA LEU A 453 30.11 -21.18 16.19
C LEU A 453 28.98 -22.23 16.04
N ALA A 454 27.94 -21.93 15.26
CA ALA A 454 26.80 -22.79 15.00
C ALA A 454 27.11 -23.92 13.99
N LEU A 455 27.97 -23.66 13.01
CA LEU A 455 28.39 -24.65 11.99
C LEU A 455 29.21 -25.80 12.59
N GLU A 456 29.95 -25.58 13.68
CA GLU A 456 30.89 -26.58 14.21
C GLU A 456 30.21 -27.74 14.97
N LYS A 457 28.99 -27.55 15.53
CA LYS A 457 28.34 -28.54 16.43
C LYS A 457 26.80 -28.46 16.48
N SER A 458 26.11 -28.30 15.35
CA SER A 458 24.63 -28.36 15.30
C SER A 458 24.09 -29.74 15.74
N ASP A 459 22.99 -29.76 16.51
CA ASP A 459 22.27 -30.97 16.92
C ASP A 459 21.19 -31.40 15.90
N ALA A 460 20.88 -30.54 14.93
CA ALA A 460 19.81 -30.77 13.98
C ALA A 460 20.21 -31.80 12.91
N ALA A 461 19.38 -32.82 12.76
CA ALA A 461 19.62 -33.89 11.80
C ALA A 461 19.40 -33.41 10.35
N TRP A 462 18.52 -32.42 10.17
CA TRP A 462 18.11 -31.92 8.87
C TRP A 462 17.62 -30.46 8.95
N SER A 463 17.92 -29.67 7.91
CA SER A 463 17.40 -28.31 7.73
C SER A 463 17.18 -28.02 6.25
N ALA A 464 16.19 -27.18 5.94
CA ALA A 464 15.94 -26.66 4.62
C ALA A 464 15.42 -25.23 4.64
N ILE A 465 15.55 -24.56 3.52
CA ILE A 465 14.98 -23.23 3.30
C ILE A 465 14.24 -23.20 1.96
N PHE A 466 13.08 -22.57 1.96
CA PHE A 466 12.27 -22.31 0.78
C PHE A 466 12.21 -20.81 0.58
N TRP A 467 12.40 -20.36 -0.66
CA TRP A 467 12.33 -18.96 -1.08
C TRP A 467 11.20 -18.83 -2.09
N ASP A 468 10.21 -18.03 -1.72
CA ASP A 468 8.91 -17.88 -2.38
C ASP A 468 8.62 -16.41 -2.65
N VAL A 469 7.82 -16.15 -3.69
CA VAL A 469 7.23 -14.83 -3.96
C VAL A 469 5.71 -15.02 -4.00
N GLU A 470 4.97 -14.13 -3.35
CA GLU A 470 3.51 -14.24 -3.19
C GLU A 470 2.73 -14.42 -4.51
N GLN A 471 3.24 -13.85 -5.61
CA GLN A 471 2.64 -13.98 -6.94
C GLN A 471 2.63 -15.42 -7.46
N ASP A 472 3.58 -16.25 -7.03
CA ASP A 472 3.73 -17.63 -7.50
C ASP A 472 2.79 -18.61 -6.76
N LYS A 473 2.10 -18.17 -5.69
CA LYS A 473 1.13 -18.96 -4.90
C LYS A 473 1.65 -20.34 -4.46
N THR A 474 2.92 -20.39 -4.04
CA THR A 474 3.63 -21.62 -3.62
C THR A 474 4.07 -21.63 -2.15
N GLU A 475 3.70 -20.60 -1.38
CA GLU A 475 4.08 -20.38 0.02
C GLU A 475 3.71 -21.54 0.97
N THR A 476 2.65 -22.28 0.65
CA THR A 476 2.19 -23.44 1.44
C THR A 476 3.07 -24.67 1.27
N ALA A 477 3.87 -24.75 0.19
CA ALA A 477 4.70 -25.92 -0.11
C ALA A 477 5.71 -26.24 1.00
N ALA A 478 6.27 -25.21 1.64
CA ALA A 478 7.22 -25.38 2.73
C ALA A 478 6.55 -25.97 3.99
N ILE A 479 5.36 -25.49 4.33
CA ILE A 479 4.58 -26.00 5.47
C ILE A 479 4.08 -27.42 5.20
N HIS A 480 3.59 -27.70 3.99
CA HIS A 480 3.25 -29.06 3.58
C HIS A 480 4.46 -30.00 3.63
N THR A 481 5.63 -29.51 3.24
CA THR A 481 6.89 -30.26 3.37
C THR A 481 7.24 -30.56 4.83
N ALA A 482 6.98 -29.64 5.76
CA ALA A 482 7.14 -29.90 7.20
C ALA A 482 6.24 -31.07 7.67
N HIS A 483 4.98 -31.09 7.24
CA HIS A 483 4.07 -32.20 7.53
C HIS A 483 4.49 -33.52 6.85
N LEU A 484 5.05 -33.46 5.63
CA LEU A 484 5.62 -34.64 4.99
C LEU A 484 6.78 -35.19 5.82
N ILE A 485 7.68 -34.33 6.30
CA ILE A 485 8.80 -34.73 7.16
C ILE A 485 8.27 -35.37 8.45
N GLU A 486 7.29 -34.77 9.11
CA GLU A 486 6.63 -35.35 10.29
C GLU A 486 6.05 -36.74 9.98
N SER A 487 5.40 -36.92 8.82
CA SER A 487 4.82 -38.20 8.43
C SER A 487 5.87 -39.29 8.13
N ILE A 488 7.04 -38.90 7.61
CA ILE A 488 8.15 -39.80 7.26
C ILE A 488 8.99 -40.12 8.50
N GLU A 489 9.18 -39.14 9.39
CA GLU A 489 9.96 -39.21 10.61
C GLU A 489 9.12 -38.73 11.82
N PRO A 490 8.17 -39.55 12.35
CA PRO A 490 7.23 -39.12 13.40
C PRO A 490 7.85 -38.72 14.74
N ASP A 491 9.07 -39.18 15.00
CA ASP A 491 9.84 -38.85 16.20
C ASP A 491 10.72 -37.59 15.99
N SER A 492 10.73 -37.00 14.79
CA SER A 492 11.49 -35.80 14.51
C SER A 492 10.82 -34.56 15.13
N ASN A 493 11.61 -33.73 15.80
CA ASN A 493 11.14 -32.45 16.33
C ASN A 493 11.26 -31.38 15.25
N ILE A 494 10.38 -31.46 14.24
CA ILE A 494 10.33 -30.51 13.13
C ILE A 494 9.71 -29.19 13.58
N THR A 495 10.33 -28.09 13.16
CA THR A 495 9.86 -26.73 13.34
C THR A 495 9.91 -26.01 12.00
N ALA A 496 8.96 -25.12 11.76
CA ALA A 496 8.96 -24.24 10.60
C ALA A 496 8.91 -22.78 11.07
N ARG A 497 9.77 -21.94 10.50
CA ARG A 497 9.78 -20.49 10.75
C ARG A 497 9.57 -19.76 9.44
N VAL A 498 8.51 -18.98 9.36
CA VAL A 498 8.13 -18.18 8.18
C VAL A 498 8.50 -16.72 8.43
N THR A 499 9.11 -16.09 7.44
CA THR A 499 9.56 -14.70 7.51
C THR A 499 9.35 -14.03 6.17
N GLN A 500 8.84 -12.80 6.18
CA GLN A 500 8.37 -12.10 4.98
C GLN A 500 8.96 -10.69 4.90
N ASP A 501 9.23 -10.22 3.68
CA ASP A 501 9.66 -8.85 3.40
C ASP A 501 8.71 -8.22 2.37
N ALA A 502 7.96 -7.21 2.84
CA ALA A 502 6.85 -6.57 2.13
C ALA A 502 7.27 -5.47 1.13
N TYR A 503 8.54 -5.05 1.12
CA TYR A 503 8.95 -3.82 0.42
C TYR A 503 9.66 -4.12 -0.89
N ARG A 504 8.94 -4.64 -1.91
CA ARG A 504 9.52 -4.95 -3.23
C ARG A 504 8.60 -4.73 -4.43
N VAL A 505 9.23 -4.33 -5.53
CA VAL A 505 8.63 -4.28 -6.87
C VAL A 505 8.52 -5.73 -7.37
N GLY A 506 7.38 -6.39 -7.15
CA GLY A 506 7.16 -7.80 -7.51
C GLY A 506 6.39 -8.65 -6.48
N GLY A 507 5.98 -8.09 -5.34
CA GLY A 507 5.24 -8.81 -4.29
C GLY A 507 6.13 -9.19 -3.09
N ALA A 508 5.50 -9.68 -2.01
CA ALA A 508 6.22 -10.04 -0.80
C ALA A 508 7.12 -11.27 -1.02
N VAL A 509 8.39 -11.18 -0.60
CA VAL A 509 9.31 -12.33 -0.60
C VAL A 509 9.12 -13.06 0.71
N THR A 510 8.71 -14.32 0.64
CA THR A 510 8.59 -15.20 1.79
C THR A 510 9.76 -16.16 1.79
N HIS A 511 10.34 -16.41 2.97
CA HIS A 511 11.22 -17.54 3.14
C HIS A 511 10.82 -18.34 4.37
N THR A 512 10.78 -19.65 4.18
CA THR A 512 10.37 -20.59 5.23
C THR A 512 11.53 -21.51 5.55
N HIS A 513 12.01 -21.41 6.79
CA HIS A 513 13.08 -22.24 7.31
C HIS A 513 12.51 -23.45 8.06
N LEU A 514 12.93 -24.65 7.67
CA LEU A 514 12.56 -25.91 8.31
C LEU A 514 13.76 -26.49 9.07
N THR A 515 13.57 -26.92 10.31
CA THR A 515 14.62 -27.54 11.14
C THR A 515 14.13 -28.71 11.95
N THR A 516 14.85 -29.84 11.91
CA THR A 516 14.64 -30.97 12.82
C THR A 516 15.62 -30.90 14.00
N GLY A 517 15.22 -30.22 15.07
CA GLY A 517 16.08 -30.03 16.26
C GLY A 517 15.91 -28.67 16.93
N SER A 518 16.69 -28.44 17.99
CA SER A 518 16.62 -27.19 18.77
C SER A 518 17.42 -26.03 18.16
N THR A 519 18.24 -26.32 17.15
CA THR A 519 19.12 -25.32 16.51
C THR A 519 18.54 -24.75 15.22
N ALA A 520 17.95 -23.55 15.32
CA ALA A 520 17.45 -22.76 14.20
C ALA A 520 18.51 -22.30 13.17
N THR A 521 19.79 -22.66 13.33
CA THR A 521 20.91 -22.21 12.47
C THR A 521 21.65 -23.39 11.83
N ALA A 522 21.02 -24.55 11.74
CA ALA A 522 21.62 -25.72 11.13
C ALA A 522 21.87 -25.52 9.63
N PRO A 523 22.98 -26.05 9.07
CA PRO A 523 23.26 -25.92 7.65
C PRO A 523 22.13 -26.51 6.78
N HIS A 524 21.65 -25.76 5.80
CA HIS A 524 20.56 -26.19 4.92
C HIS A 524 21.03 -27.29 3.98
N LYS A 525 20.42 -28.47 4.06
CA LYS A 525 20.68 -29.60 3.16
C LYS A 525 19.84 -29.53 1.88
N PHE A 526 18.73 -28.80 1.92
CA PHE A 526 17.83 -28.58 0.80
C PHE A 526 17.46 -27.10 0.72
N ILE A 527 17.51 -26.56 -0.49
CA ILE A 527 17.21 -25.15 -0.78
C ILE A 527 16.25 -25.15 -1.97
N GLY A 528 14.99 -24.77 -1.73
CA GLY A 528 14.00 -24.56 -2.78
C GLY A 528 13.92 -23.08 -3.12
N ILE A 529 14.11 -22.71 -4.39
CA ILE A 529 14.00 -21.33 -4.86
C ILE A 529 12.94 -21.32 -5.94
N HIS A 530 11.72 -20.93 -5.53
CA HIS A 530 10.54 -20.99 -6.38
C HIS A 530 10.46 -19.85 -7.37
N ASN A 531 11.24 -18.78 -7.11
CA ASN A 531 11.43 -17.68 -8.04
C ASN A 531 12.93 -17.35 -8.16
N VAL A 532 13.46 -17.42 -9.38
CA VAL A 532 14.90 -17.25 -9.63
C VAL A 532 15.39 -15.83 -9.35
N ASP A 533 14.52 -14.81 -9.44
CA ASP A 533 14.93 -13.41 -9.33
C ASP A 533 15.48 -13.06 -7.93
N VAL A 534 15.04 -13.83 -6.92
CA VAL A 534 15.47 -13.72 -5.51
C VAL A 534 16.99 -13.85 -5.34
N ILE A 535 17.68 -14.61 -6.21
CA ILE A 535 19.14 -14.86 -6.10
C ILE A 535 19.99 -13.62 -6.41
N SER A 536 19.43 -12.63 -7.10
CA SER A 536 20.12 -11.37 -7.42
C SER A 536 20.09 -10.40 -6.24
N GLU A 537 19.18 -10.61 -5.29
CA GLU A 537 18.90 -9.67 -4.21
C GLU A 537 19.21 -10.24 -2.82
N TYR A 538 19.21 -11.56 -2.67
CA TYR A 538 19.55 -12.24 -1.41
C TYR A 538 20.64 -13.29 -1.64
N ASN A 539 21.47 -13.48 -0.61
CA ASN A 539 22.35 -14.63 -0.54
C ASN A 539 21.54 -15.88 -0.14
N THR A 540 20.85 -16.47 -1.11
CA THR A 540 19.97 -17.63 -0.94
C THR A 540 20.72 -18.92 -0.60
N LEU A 541 22.05 -18.95 -0.77
CA LEU A 541 22.94 -20.03 -0.35
C LEU A 541 23.57 -19.77 1.03
N SER A 542 23.17 -18.69 1.70
CA SER A 542 23.63 -18.44 3.06
C SER A 542 23.29 -19.64 3.95
N ASN A 543 24.29 -20.08 4.73
CA ASN A 543 24.16 -21.25 5.62
C ASN A 543 23.86 -22.59 4.92
N ALA A 544 24.09 -22.74 3.62
CA ALA A 544 23.98 -24.02 2.93
C ALA A 544 25.05 -25.04 3.38
N SER A 545 24.69 -26.33 3.46
CA SER A 545 25.64 -27.40 3.75
C SER A 545 26.51 -27.73 2.53
N LYS A 546 27.70 -28.33 2.75
CA LYS A 546 28.39 -29.02 1.65
C LYS A 546 27.49 -30.10 1.05
N ASP A 547 27.55 -30.27 -0.26
CA ASP A 547 26.72 -31.18 -1.04
C ASP A 547 25.20 -30.90 -0.93
N ALA A 548 24.81 -29.67 -0.55
CA ALA A 548 23.41 -29.26 -0.46
C ALA A 548 22.69 -29.42 -1.81
N THR A 549 21.42 -29.83 -1.74
CA THR A 549 20.54 -29.90 -2.91
C THR A 549 19.88 -28.54 -3.11
N VAL A 550 20.07 -27.92 -4.26
CA VAL A 550 19.49 -26.62 -4.63
C VAL A 550 18.55 -26.84 -5.80
N VAL A 551 17.31 -26.38 -5.70
CA VAL A 551 16.30 -26.50 -6.76
C VAL A 551 15.83 -25.12 -7.19
N LEU A 552 15.91 -24.82 -8.49
CA LEU A 552 15.46 -23.58 -9.09
C LEU A 552 14.20 -23.80 -9.95
N HIS A 553 13.28 -22.85 -9.90
CA HIS A 553 12.18 -22.76 -10.85
C HIS A 553 12.70 -22.32 -12.23
N GLY A 554 12.46 -23.13 -13.26
CA GLY A 554 12.67 -22.73 -14.64
C GLY A 554 12.92 -23.89 -15.62
N PRO A 555 12.95 -23.60 -16.93
CA PRO A 555 12.90 -24.62 -17.98
C PRO A 555 14.27 -25.21 -18.36
N TRP A 556 15.37 -24.70 -17.79
CA TRP A 556 16.74 -25.02 -18.22
C TRP A 556 17.09 -26.49 -18.00
N LYS A 557 17.82 -27.08 -18.95
CA LYS A 557 18.26 -28.48 -18.90
C LYS A 557 19.78 -28.62 -18.81
N HIS A 558 20.52 -27.57 -19.15
CA HIS A 558 21.98 -27.56 -19.17
C HIS A 558 22.57 -26.31 -18.52
N GLY A 559 23.82 -26.40 -18.05
CA GLY A 559 24.49 -25.32 -17.30
C GLY A 559 24.74 -24.06 -18.11
N ASP A 560 24.98 -24.21 -19.42
CA ASP A 560 25.17 -23.11 -20.38
C ASP A 560 23.88 -22.32 -20.64
N GLU A 561 22.71 -22.97 -20.55
CA GLU A 561 21.40 -22.32 -20.74
C GLU A 561 21.05 -21.39 -19.56
N ILE A 562 21.46 -21.74 -18.34
CA ILE A 562 21.14 -20.99 -17.11
C ILE A 562 22.25 -20.01 -16.70
N GLU A 563 23.46 -20.14 -17.26
CA GLU A 563 24.64 -19.36 -16.85
C GLU A 563 24.43 -17.84 -16.89
N GLY A 564 23.65 -17.34 -17.87
CA GLY A 564 23.33 -15.93 -18.03
C GLY A 564 22.26 -15.40 -17.07
N VAL A 565 21.56 -16.29 -16.36
CA VAL A 565 20.51 -15.96 -15.38
C VAL A 565 21.10 -15.90 -13.97
N LEU A 566 22.10 -16.73 -13.66
CA LEU A 566 22.70 -16.81 -12.33
C LEU A 566 23.73 -15.69 -12.07
N SER A 567 23.65 -15.07 -10.89
CA SER A 567 24.68 -14.13 -10.42
C SER A 567 26.04 -14.81 -10.22
N SER A 568 27.13 -14.04 -10.29
CA SER A 568 28.49 -14.56 -10.11
C SER A 568 28.69 -15.12 -8.71
N GLU A 569 28.15 -14.43 -7.71
CA GLU A 569 28.13 -14.81 -6.30
C GLU A 569 27.46 -16.17 -6.10
N PHE A 570 26.28 -16.38 -6.70
CA PHE A 570 25.54 -17.63 -6.58
C PHE A 570 26.26 -18.79 -7.29
N LYS A 571 26.77 -18.57 -8.51
CA LYS A 571 27.57 -19.57 -9.25
C LYS A 571 28.80 -20.01 -8.47
N PHE A 572 29.55 -19.06 -7.93
CA PHE A 572 30.72 -19.33 -7.10
C PHE A 572 30.33 -20.14 -5.86
N GLY A 573 29.30 -19.71 -5.13
CA GLY A 573 28.78 -20.38 -3.94
C GLY A 573 28.37 -21.84 -4.20
N LEU A 574 27.67 -22.12 -5.31
CA LEU A 574 27.33 -23.48 -5.71
C LEU A 574 28.57 -24.38 -5.86
N THR A 575 29.63 -23.86 -6.50
CA THR A 575 30.87 -24.63 -6.71
C THR A 575 31.67 -24.82 -5.42
N GLU A 576 31.74 -23.80 -4.55
CA GLU A 576 32.43 -23.88 -3.26
C GLU A 576 31.80 -24.94 -2.34
N LEU A 577 30.47 -25.02 -2.36
CA LEU A 577 29.68 -25.97 -1.58
C LEU A 577 29.64 -27.38 -2.20
N ASN A 578 30.12 -27.56 -3.44
CA ASN A 578 29.87 -28.75 -4.25
C ASN A 578 28.37 -29.10 -4.32
N ALA A 579 27.52 -28.08 -4.48
CA ALA A 579 26.07 -28.21 -4.42
C ALA A 579 25.52 -29.03 -5.60
N LYS A 580 24.41 -29.74 -5.36
CA LYS A 580 23.66 -30.47 -6.39
C LYS A 580 22.54 -29.57 -6.90
N LEU A 581 22.77 -28.92 -8.04
CA LEU A 581 21.81 -28.02 -8.66
C LEU A 581 20.79 -28.81 -9.49
N TYR A 582 19.51 -28.53 -9.27
CA TYR A 582 18.39 -29.04 -10.05
C TYR A 582 17.51 -27.91 -10.55
N THR A 583 16.85 -28.13 -11.68
CA THR A 583 15.87 -27.21 -12.27
C THR A 583 14.56 -27.93 -12.54
N ILE A 584 13.44 -27.22 -12.34
CA ILE A 584 12.11 -27.70 -12.69
C ILE A 584 11.19 -26.54 -13.05
N ASP A 585 10.42 -26.71 -14.11
CA ASP A 585 9.39 -25.75 -14.53
C ASP A 585 8.06 -26.14 -13.90
N ALA A 586 7.86 -25.74 -12.65
CA ALA A 586 6.70 -26.14 -11.86
C ALA A 586 5.39 -25.60 -12.42
N ALA A 587 5.41 -24.37 -12.97
CA ALA A 587 4.25 -23.71 -13.54
C ALA A 587 3.75 -24.44 -14.80
N ARG A 588 4.66 -24.80 -15.72
CA ARG A 588 4.30 -25.60 -16.89
C ARG A 588 3.77 -26.98 -16.51
N ILE A 589 4.38 -27.65 -15.53
CA ILE A 589 3.91 -28.97 -15.07
C ILE A 589 2.50 -28.87 -14.49
N ALA A 590 2.22 -27.86 -13.66
CA ALA A 590 0.88 -27.63 -13.12
C ALA A 590 -0.14 -27.42 -14.25
N GLN A 591 0.19 -26.58 -15.23
CA GLN A 591 -0.65 -26.32 -16.40
C GLN A 591 -0.90 -27.58 -17.25
N GLU A 592 0.13 -28.39 -17.53
CA GLU A 592 0.02 -29.64 -18.30
C GLU A 592 -0.85 -30.69 -17.60
N LEU A 593 -0.88 -30.66 -16.25
CA LEU A 593 -1.71 -31.53 -15.43
C LEU A 593 -3.11 -30.97 -15.17
N GLY A 594 -3.43 -29.78 -15.69
CA GLY A 594 -4.71 -29.12 -15.50
C GLY A 594 -4.95 -28.65 -14.06
N LEU A 595 -3.89 -28.41 -13.29
CA LEU A 595 -3.97 -27.92 -11.92
C LEU A 595 -4.21 -26.41 -11.89
N ASN A 596 -5.00 -25.94 -10.92
CA ASN A 596 -5.12 -24.52 -10.62
C ASN A 596 -3.77 -23.95 -10.17
N ILE A 597 -3.52 -22.66 -10.42
CA ILE A 597 -2.28 -21.99 -9.98
C ILE A 597 -2.10 -22.06 -8.46
N LYS A 598 -3.19 -21.98 -7.68
CA LYS A 598 -3.19 -22.15 -6.22
C LYS A 598 -2.77 -23.55 -5.78
N SER A 599 -2.76 -24.53 -6.67
CA SER A 599 -2.31 -25.91 -6.42
C SER A 599 -0.87 -26.20 -6.89
N THR A 600 -0.10 -25.20 -7.35
CA THR A 600 1.27 -25.39 -7.84
C THR A 600 2.23 -25.92 -6.75
N HIS A 601 1.93 -25.63 -5.48
CA HIS A 601 2.70 -26.11 -4.32
C HIS A 601 2.90 -27.64 -4.29
N ILE A 602 1.95 -28.43 -4.82
CA ILE A 602 2.06 -29.89 -4.89
C ILE A 602 3.25 -30.38 -5.72
N ILE A 603 3.69 -29.59 -6.70
CA ILE A 603 4.85 -29.92 -7.54
C ILE A 603 6.15 -29.81 -6.73
N TRP A 604 6.27 -28.79 -5.88
CA TRP A 604 7.42 -28.57 -5.00
C TRP A 604 7.53 -29.63 -3.89
N GLU A 605 6.39 -30.04 -3.32
CA GLU A 605 6.33 -31.18 -2.40
C GLU A 605 6.77 -32.48 -3.07
N ALA A 606 6.32 -32.71 -4.31
CA ALA A 606 6.73 -33.85 -5.10
C ALA A 606 8.24 -33.83 -5.40
N VAL A 607 8.81 -32.67 -5.75
CA VAL A 607 10.25 -32.46 -5.95
C VAL A 607 11.02 -32.85 -4.68
N PHE A 608 10.59 -32.34 -3.53
CA PHE A 608 11.18 -32.68 -2.24
C PHE A 608 11.21 -34.20 -2.03
N LEU A 609 10.06 -34.87 -2.13
CA LEU A 609 9.95 -36.32 -1.93
C LEU A 609 10.79 -37.13 -2.94
N VAL A 610 10.83 -36.69 -4.20
CA VAL A 610 11.61 -37.34 -5.27
C VAL A 610 13.10 -37.22 -5.03
N LEU A 611 13.58 -36.13 -4.43
CA LEU A 611 14.99 -35.94 -4.10
C LEU A 611 15.42 -36.67 -2.82
N GLN A 612 14.47 -37.07 -1.96
CA GLN A 612 14.71 -37.91 -0.76
C GLN A 612 14.75 -39.43 -1.06
N LYS A 613 15.31 -39.85 -2.20
CA LYS A 613 15.23 -41.21 -2.80
C LYS A 613 15.57 -42.39 -1.87
N ASN A 614 16.38 -42.18 -0.84
CA ASN A 614 16.83 -43.24 0.07
C ASN A 614 15.93 -43.41 1.32
N LYS A 615 15.05 -42.45 1.61
CA LYS A 615 14.19 -42.45 2.81
C LYS A 615 12.71 -42.72 2.50
N VAL A 616 12.26 -42.41 1.28
CA VAL A 616 10.83 -42.48 0.92
C VAL A 616 10.61 -43.61 -0.09
N ALA A 617 10.06 -44.74 0.38
CA ALA A 617 9.80 -45.90 -0.47
C ALA A 617 8.64 -45.69 -1.47
N ASN A 618 7.61 -44.91 -1.09
CA ASN A 618 6.44 -44.63 -1.94
C ASN A 618 6.01 -43.15 -1.88
N PRO A 619 6.67 -42.24 -2.62
CA PRO A 619 6.39 -40.80 -2.59
C PRO A 619 4.94 -40.43 -2.86
N ALA A 620 4.27 -41.09 -3.81
CA ALA A 620 2.90 -40.78 -4.18
C ALA A 620 1.89 -41.05 -3.06
N GLN A 621 2.19 -42.02 -2.18
CA GLN A 621 1.35 -42.34 -1.03
C GLN A 621 1.46 -41.28 0.07
N TYR A 622 2.66 -40.79 0.36
CA TYR A 622 2.85 -39.69 1.32
C TYR A 622 2.20 -38.41 0.81
N LEU A 623 2.41 -38.07 -0.47
CA LEU A 623 1.79 -36.90 -1.09
C LEU A 623 0.26 -36.99 -1.08
N ALA A 624 -0.33 -38.15 -1.44
CA ALA A 624 -1.78 -38.35 -1.35
C ALA A 624 -2.31 -38.26 0.08
N GLY A 625 -1.47 -38.55 1.08
CA GLY A 625 -1.81 -38.45 2.51
C GLY A 625 -2.06 -37.01 2.96
N LEU A 626 -1.53 -36.02 2.25
CA LEU A 626 -1.70 -34.60 2.57
C LEU A 626 -3.00 -33.98 2.04
N TYR A 627 -3.75 -34.60 1.13
CA TYR A 627 -4.86 -33.95 0.43
C TYR A 627 -6.17 -34.74 0.54
N HIS A 628 -7.31 -34.07 0.75
CA HIS A 628 -8.63 -34.70 0.72
C HIS A 628 -9.45 -33.96 -0.32
N GLU A 629 -10.16 -34.72 -1.15
CA GLU A 629 -10.99 -34.19 -2.23
C GLU A 629 -10.22 -33.45 -3.33
N LEU A 630 -10.56 -33.83 -4.56
CA LEU A 630 -10.24 -33.03 -5.73
C LEU A 630 -11.51 -32.24 -6.01
N GLN A 631 -11.43 -30.92 -6.07
CA GLN A 631 -12.51 -30.15 -6.66
C GLN A 631 -12.36 -30.28 -8.17
N VAL A 632 -13.14 -31.20 -8.75
CA VAL A 632 -13.05 -31.54 -10.17
C VAL A 632 -14.31 -31.03 -10.87
N PRO A 633 -14.19 -30.36 -12.03
CA PRO A 633 -15.34 -30.03 -12.86
C PRO A 633 -16.17 -31.29 -13.17
N LYS A 634 -17.50 -31.17 -13.23
CA LYS A 634 -18.46 -32.31 -13.38
C LYS A 634 -18.17 -33.26 -14.55
N GLU A 635 -17.40 -32.85 -15.55
CA GLU A 635 -17.02 -33.67 -16.71
C GLU A 635 -15.71 -34.47 -16.51
N ALA A 636 -14.85 -34.07 -15.56
CA ALA A 636 -13.55 -34.68 -15.29
C ALA A 636 -13.57 -35.69 -14.12
N GLU A 637 -14.70 -35.82 -13.41
CA GLU A 637 -14.94 -36.75 -12.28
C GLU A 637 -14.62 -38.22 -12.62
N ILE A 638 -14.69 -38.61 -13.90
CA ILE A 638 -14.47 -39.99 -14.36
C ILE A 638 -12.96 -40.29 -14.60
N GLN A 639 -12.09 -39.28 -14.75
CA GLN A 639 -10.70 -39.47 -15.19
C GLN A 639 -9.64 -39.37 -14.08
N TYR A 640 -9.85 -38.56 -13.03
CA TYR A 640 -8.84 -38.32 -11.99
C TYR A 640 -9.32 -38.74 -10.59
N THR A 641 -8.60 -39.68 -9.98
CA THR A 641 -8.63 -39.89 -8.52
C THR A 641 -7.44 -39.19 -7.88
N LEU A 642 -7.53 -38.78 -6.61
CA LEU A 642 -6.39 -38.18 -5.90
C LEU A 642 -5.13 -39.05 -6.00
N HIS A 643 -5.29 -40.36 -5.81
CA HIS A 643 -4.16 -41.30 -5.89
C HIS A 643 -3.55 -41.39 -7.29
N SER A 644 -4.36 -41.32 -8.35
CA SER A 644 -3.83 -41.28 -9.72
C SER A 644 -3.15 -39.95 -10.01
N LEU A 645 -3.70 -38.83 -9.55
CA LEU A 645 -3.12 -37.50 -9.74
C LEU A 645 -1.76 -37.38 -9.03
N THR A 646 -1.67 -37.72 -7.74
CA THR A 646 -0.39 -37.64 -7.02
C THR A 646 0.66 -38.57 -7.60
N LYS A 647 0.25 -39.74 -8.10
CA LYS A 647 1.14 -40.65 -8.82
C LYS A 647 1.64 -40.02 -10.12
N THR A 648 0.75 -39.44 -10.92
CA THR A 648 1.10 -38.74 -12.16
C THR A 648 2.04 -37.56 -11.87
N VAL A 649 1.75 -36.73 -10.87
CA VAL A 649 2.63 -35.64 -10.42
C VAL A 649 4.03 -36.16 -10.12
N ILE A 650 4.16 -37.20 -9.29
CA ILE A 650 5.45 -37.80 -8.94
C ILE A 650 6.19 -38.35 -10.16
N GLU A 651 5.48 -39.00 -11.10
CA GLU A 651 6.07 -39.54 -12.33
C GLU A 651 6.53 -38.43 -13.28
N THR A 652 5.74 -37.36 -13.45
CA THR A 652 6.09 -36.19 -14.25
C THR A 652 7.28 -35.45 -13.64
N VAL A 653 7.28 -35.20 -12.32
CA VAL A 653 8.41 -34.58 -11.63
C VAL A 653 9.68 -35.42 -11.78
N LYS A 654 9.61 -36.75 -11.64
CA LYS A 654 10.78 -37.63 -11.87
C LYS A 654 11.34 -37.53 -13.29
N LYS A 655 10.49 -37.27 -14.28
CA LYS A 655 10.86 -37.14 -15.70
C LYS A 655 11.43 -35.75 -16.01
N GLU A 656 10.82 -34.70 -15.46
CA GLU A 656 11.12 -33.31 -15.83
C GLU A 656 12.20 -32.66 -14.96
N LEU A 657 12.37 -33.11 -13.70
CA LEU A 657 13.39 -32.61 -12.78
C LEU A 657 14.79 -32.91 -13.33
N THR A 658 15.54 -31.87 -13.64
CA THR A 658 16.81 -31.99 -14.36
C THR A 658 17.97 -31.62 -13.46
N ALA A 659 19.01 -32.46 -13.43
CA ALA A 659 20.25 -32.15 -12.72
C ALA A 659 21.16 -31.31 -13.62
N ILE A 660 21.64 -30.17 -13.12
CA ILE A 660 22.51 -29.25 -13.85
C ILE A 660 23.96 -29.50 -13.44
N GLU A 661 24.82 -29.72 -14.44
CA GLU A 661 26.27 -29.83 -14.22
C GLU A 661 26.85 -28.44 -13.96
N LEU A 662 27.56 -28.28 -12.83
CA LEU A 662 28.26 -27.03 -12.51
C LEU A 662 29.46 -26.86 -13.45
N LEU A 663 29.52 -25.74 -14.15
CA LEU A 663 30.56 -25.51 -15.15
C LEU A 663 31.90 -25.14 -14.48
N PRO A 664 33.05 -25.69 -14.94
CA PRO A 664 34.36 -25.36 -14.37
C PRO A 664 34.70 -23.85 -14.26
N PRO A 665 34.30 -22.97 -15.21
CA PRO A 665 34.53 -21.52 -15.09
C PRO A 665 33.90 -20.88 -13.85
N TRP A 666 32.87 -21.48 -13.26
CA TRP A 666 32.17 -20.91 -12.09
C TRP A 666 33.03 -20.90 -10.82
N THR A 667 34.14 -21.64 -10.81
CA THR A 667 35.11 -21.67 -9.70
C THR A 667 36.06 -20.47 -9.68
N ILE A 668 36.16 -19.69 -10.76
CA ILE A 668 37.11 -18.59 -10.94
C ILE A 668 36.35 -17.37 -11.46
N LEU A 669 35.44 -16.84 -10.64
CA LEU A 669 34.65 -15.64 -10.95
C LEU A 669 35.13 -14.45 -10.11
N GLU A 670 35.07 -13.26 -10.69
CA GLU A 670 35.22 -12.01 -9.92
C GLU A 670 33.94 -11.78 -9.12
N ILE A 671 34.07 -11.72 -7.80
CA ILE A 671 32.98 -11.50 -6.86
C ILE A 671 32.96 -10.02 -6.49
N SER A 672 31.79 -9.39 -6.46
CA SER A 672 31.68 -8.00 -6.03
C SER A 672 31.92 -7.84 -4.53
N ASP A 673 32.45 -6.69 -4.11
CA ASP A 673 32.64 -6.37 -2.69
C ASP A 673 31.31 -6.09 -1.94
N ASN A 674 30.18 -6.07 -2.65
CA ASN A 674 28.86 -5.82 -2.07
C ASN A 674 28.27 -7.13 -1.52
N SER A 675 28.10 -7.22 -0.19
CA SER A 675 27.44 -8.37 0.44
C SER A 675 25.93 -8.31 0.27
N LEU A 676 25.35 -9.27 -0.45
CA LEU A 676 23.89 -9.47 -0.47
C LEU A 676 23.39 -9.88 0.93
N PRO A 677 22.22 -9.38 1.38
CA PRO A 677 21.62 -9.80 2.64
C PRO A 677 21.32 -11.31 2.64
N SER A 678 21.62 -11.99 3.75
CA SER A 678 21.34 -13.42 3.92
C SER A 678 19.89 -13.72 4.31
N LEU A 679 19.20 -12.75 4.89
CA LEU A 679 17.82 -12.87 5.36
C LEU A 679 17.05 -11.58 5.00
N PRO A 680 15.82 -11.69 4.48
CA PRO A 680 14.87 -10.59 4.36
C PRO A 680 14.61 -9.88 5.69
N LEU A 681 14.38 -8.55 5.62
CA LEU A 681 13.94 -7.79 6.79
C LEU A 681 12.49 -8.14 7.08
N ASP A 682 12.21 -8.53 8.32
CA ASP A 682 10.91 -9.03 8.74
C ASP A 682 9.90 -7.87 8.89
N ARG A 683 9.31 -7.47 7.76
CA ARG A 683 8.29 -6.42 7.68
C ARG A 683 6.90 -7.05 7.75
N GLY A 684 6.02 -6.46 8.54
CA GLY A 684 4.65 -6.93 8.72
C GLY A 684 3.90 -6.93 7.39
N VAL A 685 3.31 -8.07 7.05
CA VAL A 685 2.38 -8.25 5.93
C VAL A 685 1.00 -8.51 6.54
N SER A 686 -0.01 -7.71 6.19
CA SER A 686 -1.39 -8.04 6.50
C SER A 686 -1.89 -9.08 5.51
N GLN A 687 -1.88 -10.35 5.90
CA GLN A 687 -2.51 -11.41 5.12
C GLN A 687 -4.04 -11.23 5.21
N GLN A 688 -4.66 -10.66 4.18
CA GLN A 688 -6.10 -10.78 3.97
C GLN A 688 -6.34 -11.99 3.06
N GLN A 689 -7.00 -13.01 3.59
CA GLN A 689 -7.48 -14.13 2.78
C GLN A 689 -8.59 -13.64 1.84
N GLU A 690 -8.39 -13.83 0.54
CA GLU A 690 -9.47 -13.85 -0.46
C GLU A 690 -10.33 -15.10 -0.21
N ASP A 691 -11.38 -14.95 0.60
CA ASP A 691 -12.47 -15.94 0.67
C ASP A 691 -13.71 -15.42 -0.07
N ASP A 692 -14.28 -16.31 -0.86
CA ASP A 692 -15.38 -16.16 -1.81
C ASP A 692 -16.62 -15.37 -1.33
N GLU A 693 -17.26 -14.76 -2.33
CA GLU A 693 -18.52 -14.01 -2.28
C GLU A 693 -19.63 -14.69 -1.46
N ASP A 694 -20.15 -13.98 -0.44
CA ASP A 694 -21.59 -13.86 -0.06
C ASP A 694 -21.74 -13.40 1.40
N LEU A 695 -21.40 -12.15 1.71
CA LEU A 695 -21.83 -11.50 2.96
C LEU A 695 -22.21 -10.03 2.73
N GLU A 696 -23.47 -9.81 2.34
CA GLU A 696 -24.09 -8.50 2.51
C GLU A 696 -24.36 -8.21 4.00
N THR A 697 -23.88 -7.04 4.43
CA THR A 697 -24.20 -6.23 5.63
C THR A 697 -23.43 -6.50 6.94
N ALA A 698 -22.37 -5.73 7.18
CA ALA A 698 -22.39 -4.62 8.16
C ALA A 698 -21.09 -3.77 8.12
N VAL A 699 -21.26 -2.49 7.74
CA VAL A 699 -20.46 -1.29 8.10
C VAL A 699 -18.93 -1.39 7.91
N GLY A 700 -18.47 -0.91 6.75
CA GLY A 700 -17.07 -1.03 6.33
C GLY A 700 -16.16 0.12 6.74
N SER A 701 -14.90 -0.25 6.92
CA SER A 701 -13.73 0.54 6.55
C SER A 701 -12.62 -0.43 6.14
N GLY A 702 -12.55 -0.72 4.84
CA GLY A 702 -11.36 -1.30 4.23
C GLY A 702 -10.28 -0.23 4.14
N GLU A 703 -9.11 -0.56 4.67
CA GLU A 703 -7.84 0.04 4.27
C GLU A 703 -7.30 -0.85 3.15
N GLU A 704 -7.44 -0.35 1.92
CA GLU A 704 -6.81 -0.91 0.74
C GLU A 704 -5.35 -0.41 0.63
N GLU A 705 -4.58 -1.25 -0.02
CA GLU A 705 -3.16 -1.18 -0.33
C GLU A 705 -2.70 0.19 -0.87
N GLU A 706 -1.42 0.52 -0.62
CA GLU A 706 -0.70 1.54 -1.39
C GLU A 706 -0.47 1.06 -2.84
N GLY A 707 -1.56 0.93 -3.59
CA GLY A 707 -1.57 1.03 -5.04
C GLY A 707 -1.75 2.50 -5.42
N ASN A 708 -0.97 2.98 -6.39
CA ASN A 708 -1.25 4.20 -7.15
C ASN A 708 -2.49 3.99 -8.06
N GLY A 709 -3.60 3.51 -7.48
CA GLY A 709 -4.84 3.14 -8.13
C GLY A 709 -5.89 4.26 -8.04
N ALA A 710 -6.76 4.31 -9.05
CA ALA A 710 -8.04 4.97 -8.89
C ALA A 710 -9.08 3.89 -8.52
N GLU A 711 -10.02 4.18 -7.63
CA GLU A 711 -11.11 3.27 -7.22
C GLU A 711 -12.46 3.92 -7.54
N SER A 712 -13.39 3.23 -8.21
CA SER A 712 -14.77 3.71 -8.32
C SER A 712 -15.71 3.14 -7.26
N GLY A 713 -16.67 3.95 -6.81
CA GLY A 713 -17.61 3.59 -5.78
C GLY A 713 -18.93 4.35 -5.87
N LYS A 714 -19.85 4.09 -4.93
CA LYS A 714 -21.16 4.75 -4.89
C LYS A 714 -21.11 6.05 -4.09
N TRP A 715 -21.85 7.08 -4.54
CA TRP A 715 -21.80 8.47 -4.04
C TRP A 715 -22.01 8.65 -2.52
N HIS A 716 -22.66 7.70 -1.84
CA HIS A 716 -22.97 7.80 -0.42
C HIS A 716 -21.73 7.74 0.48
N LYS A 717 -20.65 7.06 0.08
CA LYS A 717 -19.37 7.02 0.83
C LYS A 717 -18.75 8.42 0.93
N ALA A 718 -18.66 9.12 -0.20
CA ALA A 718 -18.19 10.50 -0.27
C ALA A 718 -19.11 11.47 0.49
N ALA A 719 -20.44 11.29 0.38
CA ALA A 719 -21.40 12.10 1.12
C ALA A 719 -21.23 11.95 2.64
N TRP A 720 -20.96 10.74 3.14
CA TRP A 720 -20.66 10.52 4.55
C TRP A 720 -19.35 11.17 4.98
N GLN A 721 -18.28 11.00 4.20
CA GLN A 721 -16.98 11.58 4.49
C GLN A 721 -17.02 13.12 4.53
N LEU A 722 -17.87 13.77 3.72
CA LEU A 722 -18.10 15.21 3.75
C LEU A 722 -19.01 15.66 4.92
N MET A 723 -20.04 14.87 5.27
CA MET A 723 -20.91 15.18 6.41
C MET A 723 -20.21 15.02 7.77
N PHE A 724 -19.20 14.16 7.85
CA PHE A 724 -18.41 13.89 9.07
C PHE A 724 -16.94 14.28 8.89
N ASN A 725 -16.71 15.49 8.36
CA ASN A 725 -15.37 15.98 8.03
C ASN A 725 -14.36 15.93 9.19
N GLU A 726 -14.81 16.11 10.42
CA GLU A 726 -13.99 16.03 11.64
C GLU A 726 -13.48 14.60 11.90
N ALA A 727 -14.27 13.57 11.58
CA ALA A 727 -13.92 12.16 11.79
C ALA A 727 -12.96 11.63 10.72
N TYR A 728 -13.12 12.10 9.48
CA TYR A 728 -12.32 11.67 8.32
C TYR A 728 -11.22 12.66 7.92
N LYS A 729 -11.07 13.77 8.66
CA LYS A 729 -10.16 14.90 8.35
C LYS A 729 -10.31 15.42 6.92
N THR A 730 -11.50 15.31 6.32
CA THR A 730 -11.73 15.72 4.93
C THR A 730 -11.78 17.23 4.80
N GLN A 731 -11.18 17.74 3.71
CA GLN A 731 -11.15 19.15 3.39
C GLN A 731 -11.56 19.37 1.94
N THR A 732 -12.30 20.45 1.67
CA THR A 732 -12.60 20.88 0.30
C THR A 732 -11.49 21.80 -0.18
N ALA A 733 -10.76 21.39 -1.21
CA ALA A 733 -9.69 22.16 -1.82
C ALA A 733 -9.94 22.40 -3.32
N ILE A 734 -9.46 23.53 -3.82
CA ILE A 734 -9.53 23.91 -5.25
C ILE A 734 -8.27 23.36 -5.92
N ARG A 735 -8.42 22.39 -6.83
CA ARG A 735 -7.30 21.73 -7.56
C ARG A 735 -6.12 21.35 -6.64
N PRO A 736 -6.34 20.48 -5.63
CA PRO A 736 -5.27 20.03 -4.73
C PRO A 736 -4.17 19.22 -5.45
N ASP A 737 -4.43 18.79 -6.69
CA ASP A 737 -3.47 18.19 -7.61
C ASP A 737 -2.32 19.11 -8.05
N LEU A 738 -2.42 20.43 -7.80
CA LEU A 738 -1.44 21.41 -8.25
C LEU A 738 -0.67 22.03 -7.08
N HIS A 739 0.62 22.27 -7.29
CA HIS A 739 1.50 22.94 -6.32
C HIS A 739 1.39 24.47 -6.34
N GLU A 740 0.74 25.05 -7.36
CA GLU A 740 0.56 26.50 -7.50
C GLU A 740 -0.70 27.00 -6.78
N SER A 741 -0.66 28.23 -6.25
CA SER A 741 -1.84 28.82 -5.61
C SER A 741 -2.95 29.09 -6.62
N THR A 742 -4.12 28.51 -6.38
CA THR A 742 -5.30 28.67 -7.22
C THR A 742 -6.35 29.55 -6.53
N TYR A 743 -7.14 30.25 -7.35
CA TYR A 743 -8.18 31.18 -6.91
C TYR A 743 -9.45 30.96 -7.71
N VAL A 744 -10.61 31.17 -7.08
CA VAL A 744 -11.88 31.26 -7.80
C VAL A 744 -12.25 32.73 -7.95
N ILE A 745 -12.42 33.17 -9.20
CA ILE A 745 -12.83 34.53 -9.56
C ILE A 745 -14.11 34.48 -10.40
N ARG A 746 -14.78 35.62 -10.59
CA ARG A 746 -16.08 35.68 -11.29
C ARG A 746 -15.99 36.49 -12.56
N VAL A 747 -16.68 36.06 -13.61
CA VAL A 747 -16.77 36.82 -14.87
C VAL A 747 -17.55 38.12 -14.61
N GLY A 748 -16.90 39.26 -14.81
CA GLY A 748 -17.50 40.60 -14.72
C GLY A 748 -18.03 41.09 -16.07
N GLU A 749 -17.28 40.85 -17.15
CA GLU A 749 -17.65 41.20 -18.52
C GLU A 749 -17.12 40.13 -19.48
N ASN A 750 -17.89 39.78 -20.51
CA ASN A 750 -17.41 38.99 -21.64
C ASN A 750 -17.95 39.63 -22.92
N ARG A 751 -17.08 40.29 -23.68
CA ARG A 751 -17.46 41.14 -24.81
C ARG A 751 -16.59 40.89 -26.03
N ARG A 752 -17.23 40.53 -27.13
CA ARG A 752 -16.57 40.44 -28.44
C ARG A 752 -16.10 41.83 -28.91
N LEU A 753 -14.86 41.90 -29.38
CA LEU A 753 -14.22 43.12 -29.90
C LEU A 753 -14.24 43.19 -31.43
N THR A 754 -14.42 42.06 -32.12
CA THR A 754 -14.58 42.01 -33.58
C THR A 754 -16.06 41.98 -33.96
N PRO A 755 -16.46 42.50 -35.14
CA PRO A 755 -17.85 42.38 -35.58
C PRO A 755 -18.29 40.92 -35.75
N ASP A 756 -19.59 40.65 -35.56
CA ASP A 756 -20.16 39.30 -35.71
C ASP A 756 -20.00 38.73 -37.13
N SER A 757 -19.92 39.61 -38.13
CA SER A 757 -19.66 39.24 -39.53
C SER A 757 -18.19 38.87 -39.81
N TYR A 758 -17.29 38.95 -38.82
CA TYR A 758 -15.88 38.62 -38.97
C TYR A 758 -15.59 37.17 -38.60
N ASP A 759 -14.70 36.53 -39.35
CA ASP A 759 -14.33 35.12 -39.18
C ASP A 759 -13.67 34.85 -37.82
N ARG A 760 -12.90 35.81 -37.29
CA ARG A 760 -12.21 35.66 -36.01
C ARG A 760 -12.97 36.33 -34.88
N ASN A 761 -13.34 35.54 -33.87
CA ASN A 761 -13.82 36.05 -32.60
C ASN A 761 -12.63 36.43 -31.71
N VAL A 762 -12.36 37.73 -31.60
CA VAL A 762 -11.44 38.27 -30.59
C VAL A 762 -12.29 38.98 -29.55
N PHE A 763 -12.11 38.66 -28.28
CA PHE A 763 -12.96 39.13 -27.20
C PHE A 763 -12.15 39.60 -25.99
N HIS A 764 -12.75 40.54 -25.28
CA HIS A 764 -12.35 41.02 -23.98
C HIS A 764 -13.11 40.24 -22.92
N ILE A 765 -12.41 39.80 -21.88
CA ILE A 765 -13.06 39.21 -20.71
C ILE A 765 -12.46 39.81 -19.44
N GLU A 766 -13.32 40.20 -18.52
CA GLU A 766 -12.95 40.75 -17.22
C GLU A 766 -13.39 39.79 -16.12
N PHE A 767 -12.57 39.67 -15.09
CA PHE A 767 -12.89 38.90 -13.92
C PHE A 767 -12.81 39.75 -12.64
N ASP A 768 -13.88 39.76 -11.86
CA ASP A 768 -13.95 40.37 -10.54
C ASP A 768 -13.14 39.56 -9.52
N THR A 769 -12.21 40.25 -8.86
CA THR A 769 -11.32 39.72 -7.83
C THR A 769 -11.64 40.26 -6.43
N THR A 770 -12.73 41.01 -6.24
CA THR A 770 -13.08 41.67 -4.96
C THR A 770 -13.15 40.71 -3.78
N ASN A 771 -13.67 39.50 -4.00
CA ASN A 771 -13.81 38.47 -2.97
C ASN A 771 -12.72 37.39 -3.06
N SER A 772 -11.68 37.61 -3.87
CA SER A 772 -10.52 36.74 -3.95
C SER A 772 -9.29 37.42 -3.35
N ASN A 773 -8.35 36.63 -2.86
CA ASN A 773 -7.04 37.12 -2.42
C ASN A 773 -6.04 37.26 -3.59
N LEU A 774 -6.53 37.24 -4.84
CA LEU A 774 -5.67 37.25 -6.02
C LEU A 774 -4.98 38.61 -6.17
N LYS A 775 -3.65 38.58 -6.15
CA LYS A 775 -2.79 39.70 -6.50
C LYS A 775 -1.89 39.30 -7.66
N TYR A 776 -1.66 40.24 -8.56
CA TYR A 776 -0.84 40.02 -9.75
C TYR A 776 -0.01 41.27 -10.04
N GLU A 777 1.16 41.06 -10.60
CA GLU A 777 2.03 42.14 -11.02
C GLU A 777 1.91 42.41 -12.51
N LEU A 778 2.38 43.58 -12.92
CA LEU A 778 2.46 43.93 -14.33
C LEU A 778 3.25 42.86 -15.10
N GLY A 779 2.75 42.44 -16.26
CA GLY A 779 3.40 41.44 -17.12
C GLY A 779 3.03 40.00 -16.81
N ASP A 780 2.49 39.70 -15.62
CA ASP A 780 2.12 38.34 -15.25
C ASP A 780 1.04 37.76 -16.19
N ALA A 781 0.98 36.44 -16.24
CA ALA A 781 -0.04 35.71 -16.97
C ALA A 781 -1.06 35.06 -16.02
N LEU A 782 -2.34 35.11 -16.40
CA LEU A 782 -3.41 34.40 -15.72
C LEU A 782 -3.51 32.98 -16.31
N GLY A 783 -3.21 31.97 -15.50
CA GLY A 783 -3.45 30.57 -15.81
C GLY A 783 -4.94 30.26 -15.67
N VAL A 784 -5.65 30.02 -16.76
CA VAL A 784 -7.07 29.64 -16.73
C VAL A 784 -7.18 28.13 -16.78
N HIS A 785 -7.86 27.54 -15.78
CA HIS A 785 -8.15 26.11 -15.73
C HIS A 785 -9.47 25.85 -16.47
N GLY A 786 -9.38 25.65 -17.78
CA GLY A 786 -10.55 25.43 -18.64
C GLY A 786 -11.18 24.05 -18.40
N HIS A 787 -12.49 23.94 -18.61
CA HIS A 787 -13.23 22.67 -18.53
C HIS A 787 -13.59 22.14 -19.91
N ASN A 788 -13.73 20.82 -20.02
CA ASN A 788 -14.36 20.21 -21.19
C ASN A 788 -15.82 20.65 -21.28
N ASP A 789 -16.36 20.65 -22.50
CA ASP A 789 -17.77 20.96 -22.71
C ASP A 789 -18.64 19.90 -22.02
N TYR A 790 -19.53 20.35 -21.14
CA TYR A 790 -20.35 19.46 -20.31
C TYR A 790 -21.26 18.57 -21.13
N LYS A 791 -21.70 19.03 -22.30
CA LYS A 791 -22.52 18.20 -23.19
C LYS A 791 -21.65 17.12 -23.85
N ASP A 792 -20.49 17.49 -24.36
CA ASP A 792 -19.57 16.52 -25.01
C ASP A 792 -19.14 15.43 -24.01
N VAL A 793 -18.91 15.79 -22.73
CA VAL A 793 -18.61 14.83 -21.65
C VAL A 793 -19.79 13.91 -21.38
N GLN A 794 -21.02 14.44 -21.27
CA GLN A 794 -22.21 13.61 -21.05
C GLN A 794 -22.41 12.62 -22.22
N ASP A 795 -22.30 13.10 -23.46
CA ASP A 795 -22.43 12.28 -24.66
C ASP A 795 -21.35 11.17 -24.73
N PHE A 796 -20.14 11.44 -24.20
CA PHE A 796 -19.09 10.43 -24.06
C PHE A 796 -19.42 9.40 -22.97
N LEU A 797 -19.81 9.83 -21.76
CA LEU A 797 -20.12 8.93 -20.65
C LEU A 797 -21.30 8.02 -20.97
N ASP A 798 -22.35 8.56 -21.59
CA ASP A 798 -23.52 7.79 -22.04
C ASP A 798 -23.12 6.73 -23.08
N TRP A 799 -22.20 7.07 -24.00
CA TRP A 799 -21.68 6.10 -24.97
C TRP A 799 -20.74 5.06 -24.36
N TYR A 800 -19.92 5.45 -23.38
CA TYR A 800 -19.00 4.54 -22.68
C TYR A 800 -19.69 3.68 -21.63
N GLU A 801 -20.99 3.91 -21.39
CA GLU A 801 -21.83 3.22 -20.40
C GLU A 801 -21.41 3.52 -18.95
N LEU A 802 -20.92 4.73 -18.68
CA LEU A 802 -20.55 5.19 -17.34
C LEU A 802 -21.62 6.10 -16.75
N ASN A 803 -21.98 5.85 -15.49
CA ASN A 803 -22.88 6.75 -14.75
C ASN A 803 -22.09 7.91 -14.15
N GLY A 804 -22.30 9.12 -14.67
CA GLY A 804 -21.60 10.32 -14.23
C GLY A 804 -21.75 10.69 -12.74
N ASN A 805 -22.75 10.15 -12.03
CA ASN A 805 -22.96 10.39 -10.59
C ASN A 805 -22.16 9.47 -9.67
N ASP A 806 -21.56 8.40 -10.20
CA ASP A 806 -20.70 7.53 -9.41
C ASP A 806 -19.41 8.28 -9.05
N ILE A 807 -18.75 7.86 -7.97
CA ILE A 807 -17.55 8.52 -7.47
C ILE A 807 -16.31 7.76 -7.92
N ILE A 808 -15.26 8.51 -8.22
CA ILE A 808 -13.91 8.00 -8.42
C ILE A 808 -13.00 8.62 -7.38
N SER A 809 -12.19 7.77 -6.76
CA SER A 809 -11.18 8.09 -5.78
C SER A 809 -9.82 7.96 -6.45
N VAL A 810 -9.00 9.01 -6.46
CA VAL A 810 -7.70 9.01 -7.13
C VAL A 810 -6.62 9.42 -6.14
N ASN A 811 -5.61 8.59 -5.95
CA ASN A 811 -4.48 8.93 -5.08
C ASN A 811 -3.56 9.94 -5.76
N ASN A 812 -3.33 11.07 -5.10
CA ASN A 812 -2.33 12.05 -5.53
C ASN A 812 -0.96 11.63 -5.00
N GLY A 813 -0.18 10.93 -5.83
CA GLY A 813 1.12 10.36 -5.48
C GLY A 813 2.18 11.34 -4.97
N ASP A 814 2.04 12.65 -5.24
CA ASP A 814 2.98 13.67 -4.73
C ASP A 814 2.65 14.15 -3.31
N THR A 815 1.40 14.00 -2.86
CA THR A 815 0.93 14.51 -1.56
C THR A 815 0.41 13.42 -0.62
N GLY A 816 0.20 12.20 -1.11
CA GLY A 816 -0.41 11.11 -0.36
C GLY A 816 -1.88 11.36 -0.01
N VAL A 817 -2.51 12.36 -0.61
CA VAL A 817 -3.92 12.71 -0.37
C VAL A 817 -4.80 12.03 -1.41
N GLN A 818 -5.85 11.37 -0.96
CA GLN A 818 -6.85 10.75 -1.83
C GLN A 818 -7.91 11.79 -2.26
N GLU A 819 -8.08 11.97 -3.56
CA GLU A 819 -9.05 12.90 -4.14
C GLU A 819 -10.33 12.18 -4.58
N VAL A 820 -11.47 12.57 -4.03
CA VAL A 820 -12.78 11.99 -4.38
C VAL A 820 -13.61 12.97 -5.20
N ARG A 821 -14.05 12.55 -6.40
CA ARG A 821 -14.92 13.34 -7.30
C ARG A 821 -15.98 12.45 -7.95
N THR A 822 -17.03 13.06 -8.48
CA THR A 822 -17.93 12.32 -9.40
C THR A 822 -17.22 12.04 -10.72
N ILE A 823 -17.56 10.94 -11.40
CA ILE A 823 -17.03 10.61 -12.73
C ILE A 823 -17.27 11.79 -13.69
N PHE A 824 -18.45 12.39 -13.65
CA PHE A 824 -18.74 13.57 -14.47
C PHE A 824 -17.81 14.75 -14.18
N GLN A 825 -17.56 15.07 -12.91
CA GLN A 825 -16.61 16.14 -12.54
C GLN A 825 -15.19 15.80 -12.97
N TYR A 826 -14.75 14.56 -12.83
CA TYR A 826 -13.40 14.14 -13.18
C TYR A 826 -13.15 14.24 -14.70
N PHE A 827 -14.09 13.78 -15.52
CA PHE A 827 -14.01 13.90 -16.99
C PHE A 827 -14.23 15.33 -17.50
N SER A 828 -14.95 16.18 -16.75
CA SER A 828 -15.19 17.57 -17.16
C SER A 828 -14.09 18.54 -16.73
N GLN A 829 -13.45 18.31 -15.58
CA GLN A 829 -12.53 19.28 -14.96
C GLN A 829 -11.09 18.79 -14.86
N THR A 830 -10.85 17.48 -14.90
CA THR A 830 -9.52 16.89 -14.67
C THR A 830 -8.94 16.25 -15.93
N LEU A 831 -9.64 15.34 -16.61
CA LEU A 831 -9.08 14.58 -17.74
C LEU A 831 -9.17 15.34 -19.08
N ASP A 832 -8.08 15.35 -19.86
CA ASP A 832 -8.03 15.92 -21.20
C ASP A 832 -8.54 14.93 -22.28
N ILE A 833 -9.75 14.38 -22.08
CA ILE A 833 -10.36 13.35 -22.95
C ILE A 833 -10.56 13.82 -24.40
N PHE A 834 -10.73 15.12 -24.64
CA PHE A 834 -10.81 15.72 -25.98
C PHE A 834 -9.46 16.30 -26.45
N GLY A 835 -8.39 16.06 -25.68
CA GLY A 835 -7.02 16.40 -26.01
C GLY A 835 -6.36 15.39 -26.95
N ARG A 836 -5.08 15.61 -27.24
CA ARG A 836 -4.31 14.79 -28.19
C ARG A 836 -3.66 13.59 -27.49
N PRO A 837 -3.91 12.34 -27.91
CA PRO A 837 -3.32 11.16 -27.33
C PRO A 837 -1.81 11.06 -27.61
N SER A 838 -1.05 10.70 -26.60
CA SER A 838 0.41 10.45 -26.70
C SER A 838 0.70 9.07 -27.30
N LYS A 839 1.91 8.83 -27.83
CA LYS A 839 2.31 7.48 -28.27
C LYS A 839 2.12 6.42 -27.20
N LYS A 840 2.50 6.75 -25.95
CA LYS A 840 2.33 5.88 -24.79
C LYS A 840 0.86 5.49 -24.54
N PHE A 841 -0.09 6.36 -24.88
CA PHE A 841 -1.51 6.03 -24.77
C PHE A 841 -1.92 4.95 -25.79
N TYR A 842 -1.47 5.03 -27.05
CA TYR A 842 -1.76 4.01 -28.05
C TYR A 842 -1.17 2.64 -27.66
N GLU A 843 0.08 2.63 -27.15
CA GLU A 843 0.74 1.43 -26.65
C GLU A 843 -0.06 0.77 -25.53
N ARG A 844 -0.42 1.54 -24.48
CA ARG A 844 -1.18 1.02 -23.35
C ARG A 844 -2.62 0.66 -23.73
N LEU A 845 -3.27 1.40 -24.63
CA LEU A 845 -4.62 1.08 -25.08
C LEU A 845 -4.67 -0.28 -25.80
N ALA A 846 -3.60 -0.66 -26.50
CA ALA A 846 -3.49 -1.96 -27.17
C ALA A 846 -3.54 -3.15 -26.19
N GLU A 847 -3.19 -2.94 -24.91
CA GLU A 847 -3.29 -3.96 -23.86
C GLU A 847 -4.75 -4.34 -23.57
N PHE A 848 -5.68 -3.40 -23.75
CA PHE A 848 -7.12 -3.57 -23.50
C PHE A 848 -7.91 -4.03 -24.74
N ALA A 849 -7.29 -4.12 -25.90
CA ALA A 849 -7.95 -4.49 -27.15
C ALA A 849 -8.23 -6.00 -27.20
N THR A 850 -9.51 -6.39 -27.21
CA THR A 850 -9.91 -7.80 -27.34
C THR A 850 -9.90 -8.31 -28.78
N ASP A 851 -9.99 -7.43 -29.79
CA ASP A 851 -9.82 -7.80 -31.20
C ASP A 851 -8.32 -7.79 -31.57
N PRO A 852 -7.73 -8.93 -31.96
CA PRO A 852 -6.33 -9.00 -32.37
C PRO A 852 -5.95 -8.04 -33.50
N LYS A 853 -6.87 -7.72 -34.42
CA LYS A 853 -6.62 -6.78 -35.52
C LYS A 853 -6.52 -5.34 -35.04
N GLU A 854 -7.40 -4.94 -34.13
CA GLU A 854 -7.35 -3.62 -33.50
C GLU A 854 -6.06 -3.48 -32.67
N LYS A 855 -5.68 -4.53 -31.93
CA LYS A 855 -4.41 -4.58 -31.18
C LYS A 855 -3.19 -4.42 -32.07
N GLU A 856 -3.11 -5.20 -33.16
CA GLU A 856 -2.02 -5.10 -34.13
C GLU A 856 -1.96 -3.70 -34.75
N GLN A 857 -3.11 -3.11 -35.08
CA GLN A 857 -3.17 -1.78 -35.68
C GLN A 857 -2.77 -0.67 -34.71
N LEU A 858 -3.14 -0.77 -33.42
CA LEU A 858 -2.68 0.15 -32.38
C LEU A 858 -1.15 0.09 -32.20
N LEU A 859 -0.58 -1.11 -32.18
CA LEU A 859 0.88 -1.32 -32.09
C LEU A 859 1.62 -0.89 -33.37
N TYR A 860 1.01 -1.09 -34.54
CA TYR A 860 1.54 -0.60 -35.82
C TYR A 860 1.67 0.92 -35.82
N LEU A 861 0.64 1.66 -35.38
CA LEU A 861 0.65 3.12 -35.38
C LEU A 861 1.82 3.70 -34.57
N VAL A 862 2.26 3.02 -33.52
CA VAL A 862 3.39 3.46 -32.69
C VAL A 862 4.74 2.91 -33.13
N SER A 863 4.77 1.92 -34.05
CA SER A 863 5.97 1.32 -34.60
C SER A 863 6.77 2.28 -35.49
N ALA A 864 7.97 1.83 -35.89
CA ALA A 864 8.77 2.57 -36.87
C ALA A 864 8.08 2.64 -38.25
N GLU A 865 7.32 1.61 -38.64
CA GLU A 865 6.60 1.57 -39.92
C GLU A 865 5.35 2.47 -39.93
N GLY A 866 4.62 2.59 -38.81
CA GLY A 866 3.42 3.43 -38.70
C GLY A 866 3.67 4.91 -38.39
N LYS A 867 4.94 5.35 -38.36
CA LYS A 867 5.34 6.71 -37.98
C LYS A 867 4.63 7.81 -38.77
N GLU A 868 4.48 7.64 -40.09
CA GLU A 868 3.82 8.65 -40.94
C GLU A 868 2.30 8.69 -40.69
N ASP A 869 1.68 7.54 -40.41
CA ASP A 869 0.24 7.47 -40.09
C ASP A 869 -0.06 8.08 -38.73
N PHE A 870 0.78 7.83 -37.72
CA PHE A 870 0.68 8.50 -36.43
C PHE A 870 0.89 10.00 -36.57
N LYS A 871 1.89 10.44 -37.36
CA LYS A 871 2.11 11.86 -37.62
C LYS A 871 0.88 12.50 -38.26
N LYS A 872 0.27 11.84 -39.24
CA LYS A 872 -0.98 12.31 -39.86
C LYS A 872 -2.10 12.47 -38.83
N ARG A 873 -2.27 11.52 -37.90
CA ARG A 873 -3.26 11.64 -36.81
C ARG A 873 -2.98 12.81 -35.88
N VAL A 874 -1.71 13.08 -35.58
CA VAL A 874 -1.30 14.25 -34.78
C VAL A 874 -1.62 15.54 -35.52
N ASP A 875 -1.33 15.60 -36.83
CA ASP A 875 -1.61 16.74 -37.70
C ASP A 875 -3.13 16.97 -37.86
N ASP A 876 -3.91 15.90 -37.96
CA ASP A 876 -5.38 15.90 -38.00
C ASP A 876 -6.03 16.16 -36.63
N THR A 877 -5.23 16.28 -35.57
CA THR A 877 -5.66 16.56 -34.19
C THR A 877 -6.66 15.52 -33.68
N ALA A 878 -6.36 14.24 -33.91
CA ALA A 878 -7.13 13.13 -33.33
C ALA A 878 -7.16 13.23 -31.80
N THR A 879 -8.28 12.83 -31.19
CA THR A 879 -8.49 12.94 -29.74
C THR A 879 -8.49 11.58 -29.04
N TYR A 880 -8.35 11.54 -27.70
CA TYR A 880 -8.48 10.30 -26.94
C TYR A 880 -9.87 9.67 -27.15
N GLU A 881 -10.93 10.47 -27.08
CA GLU A 881 -12.31 10.05 -27.33
C GLU A 881 -12.49 9.39 -28.71
N GLU A 882 -11.98 10.01 -29.77
CA GLU A 882 -12.08 9.45 -31.12
C GLU A 882 -11.31 8.14 -31.25
N LEU A 883 -10.16 8.02 -30.57
CA LEU A 883 -9.40 6.79 -30.59
C LEU A 883 -10.16 5.65 -29.90
N LEU A 884 -10.80 5.92 -28.75
CA LEU A 884 -11.64 4.95 -28.06
C LEU A 884 -12.87 4.56 -28.90
N ARG A 885 -13.44 5.49 -29.66
CA ARG A 885 -14.56 5.21 -30.59
C ARG A 885 -14.13 4.44 -31.84
N GLU A 886 -12.88 4.57 -32.26
CA GLU A 886 -12.33 3.86 -33.40
C GLU A 886 -11.97 2.41 -33.03
N PHE A 887 -11.30 2.22 -31.89
CA PHE A 887 -10.85 0.92 -31.40
C PHE A 887 -11.80 0.41 -30.32
N THR A 888 -13.02 0.05 -30.73
CA THR A 888 -14.11 -0.29 -29.82
C THR A 888 -13.88 -1.56 -28.99
N SER A 889 -12.97 -2.44 -29.44
CA SER A 889 -12.57 -3.62 -28.66
C SER A 889 -11.63 -3.27 -27.51
N ALA A 890 -11.00 -2.09 -27.54
CA ALA A 890 -10.14 -1.57 -26.50
C ALA A 890 -10.95 -0.73 -25.50
N LYS A 891 -11.53 -1.40 -24.49
CA LYS A 891 -12.41 -0.77 -23.49
C LYS A 891 -11.83 -0.83 -22.07
N PRO A 892 -10.86 0.05 -21.71
CA PRO A 892 -10.36 0.16 -20.34
C PRO A 892 -11.46 0.50 -19.31
N SER A 893 -11.26 0.11 -18.05
CA SER A 893 -12.14 0.54 -16.95
C SER A 893 -12.00 2.05 -16.67
N VAL A 894 -12.92 2.64 -15.89
CA VAL A 894 -12.85 4.08 -15.56
C VAL A 894 -11.61 4.42 -14.74
N GLU A 895 -11.16 3.51 -13.90
CA GLU A 895 -9.94 3.57 -13.11
C GLU A 895 -8.69 3.56 -14.02
N ALA A 896 -8.69 2.67 -15.01
CA ALA A 896 -7.62 2.63 -16.01
C ALA A 896 -7.61 3.91 -16.86
N LEU A 897 -8.78 4.40 -17.30
CA LEU A 897 -8.88 5.67 -18.02
C LEU A 897 -8.33 6.85 -17.22
N ALA A 898 -8.57 6.88 -15.90
CA ALA A 898 -8.04 7.90 -15.00
C ALA A 898 -6.51 7.95 -14.94
N GLN A 899 -5.84 6.82 -15.18
CA GLN A 899 -4.38 6.71 -15.24
C GLN A 899 -3.80 6.89 -16.65
N LEU A 900 -4.59 6.57 -17.68
CA LEU A 900 -4.13 6.57 -19.08
C LEU A 900 -4.25 7.94 -19.74
N ILE A 901 -5.27 8.72 -19.39
CA ILE A 901 -5.54 10.03 -20.00
C ILE A 901 -4.83 11.13 -19.20
N ALA A 902 -4.14 12.03 -19.91
CA ALA A 902 -3.43 13.13 -19.26
C ALA A 902 -4.40 14.16 -18.67
N PRO A 903 -4.03 14.85 -17.56
CA PRO A 903 -4.86 15.90 -17.00
C PRO A 903 -4.84 17.19 -17.84
N ILE A 904 -5.93 17.96 -17.77
CA ILE A 904 -6.07 19.28 -18.39
C ILE A 904 -5.08 20.24 -17.73
N LYS A 905 -4.18 20.79 -18.55
CA LYS A 905 -3.20 21.79 -18.14
C LYS A 905 -3.80 23.20 -18.17
N PRO A 906 -3.46 24.09 -17.22
CA PRO A 906 -3.90 25.48 -17.27
C PRO A 906 -3.36 26.19 -18.51
N ARG A 907 -4.19 27.02 -19.14
CA ARG A 907 -3.78 27.87 -20.26
C ARG A 907 -3.44 29.27 -19.76
N HIS A 908 -2.19 29.66 -19.94
CA HIS A 908 -1.70 30.98 -19.56
C HIS A 908 -2.05 32.03 -20.62
N TYR A 909 -2.67 33.11 -20.17
CA TYR A 909 -2.98 34.29 -20.98
C TYR A 909 -2.31 35.51 -20.35
N SER A 910 -1.58 36.31 -21.14
CA SER A 910 -1.00 37.57 -20.66
C SER A 910 -2.11 38.50 -20.18
N ILE A 911 -1.92 39.10 -19.00
CA ILE A 911 -2.91 39.97 -18.39
C ILE A 911 -2.96 41.31 -19.15
N ALA A 912 -4.18 41.76 -19.46
CA ALA A 912 -4.48 42.96 -20.25
C ALA A 912 -4.83 44.21 -19.43
N SER A 913 -4.68 44.16 -18.10
CA SER A 913 -4.97 45.26 -17.18
C SER A 913 -3.85 45.47 -16.15
N SER A 914 -3.61 46.72 -15.74
CA SER A 914 -2.82 47.02 -14.55
C SER A 914 -3.67 46.87 -13.29
N GLN A 915 -3.19 46.12 -12.29
CA GLN A 915 -3.89 46.01 -11.01
C GLN A 915 -3.94 47.35 -10.26
N LYS A 916 -3.02 48.28 -10.53
CA LYS A 916 -3.06 49.64 -9.94
C LYS A 916 -4.16 50.51 -10.56
N MET A 917 -4.53 50.24 -11.80
CA MET A 917 -5.68 50.90 -12.45
C MET A 917 -6.99 50.23 -12.02
N PHE A 918 -7.01 48.90 -11.98
CA PHE A 918 -8.18 48.10 -11.65
C PHE A 918 -7.90 47.21 -10.44
N ASN A 919 -8.06 47.77 -9.23
CA ASN A 919 -7.69 47.10 -7.97
C ASN A 919 -8.31 45.71 -7.78
N ASN A 920 -9.55 45.54 -8.25
CA ASN A 920 -10.35 44.34 -8.05
C ASN A 920 -10.81 43.70 -9.38
N SER A 921 -10.12 43.94 -10.49
CA SER A 921 -10.43 43.29 -11.76
C SER A 921 -9.17 42.85 -12.48
N VAL A 922 -9.22 41.69 -13.13
CA VAL A 922 -8.19 41.20 -14.05
C VAL A 922 -8.81 40.99 -15.43
N HIS A 923 -8.17 41.53 -16.46
CA HIS A 923 -8.72 41.57 -17.80
C HIS A 923 -7.84 40.71 -18.72
N LEU A 924 -8.46 39.97 -19.64
CA LEU A 924 -7.76 39.22 -20.68
C LEU A 924 -8.23 39.67 -22.07
N LEU A 925 -7.35 39.47 -23.05
CA LEU A 925 -7.65 39.66 -24.47
C LEU A 925 -7.35 38.36 -25.20
N ILE A 926 -8.39 37.74 -25.77
CA ILE A 926 -8.35 36.36 -26.22
C ILE A 926 -8.92 36.25 -27.63
N VAL A 927 -8.34 35.36 -28.42
CA VAL A 927 -8.88 34.95 -29.71
C VAL A 927 -9.42 33.53 -29.59
N ALA A 928 -10.67 33.32 -30.00
CA ALA A 928 -11.23 31.98 -30.09
C ALA A 928 -10.45 31.17 -31.14
N VAL A 929 -10.04 29.96 -30.77
CA VAL A 929 -9.32 29.06 -31.65
C VAL A 929 -10.31 28.02 -32.19
N GLU A 930 -10.61 28.12 -33.48
CA GLU A 930 -11.49 27.22 -34.21
C GLU A 930 -10.87 26.91 -35.58
N TRP A 931 -10.94 25.65 -36.02
CA TRP A 931 -10.43 25.23 -37.33
C TRP A 931 -11.17 23.98 -37.81
N ASP A 932 -11.13 23.70 -39.10
CA ASP A 932 -11.58 22.42 -39.66
C ASP A 932 -10.39 21.50 -39.82
N ASN A 933 -10.51 20.24 -39.40
CA ASN A 933 -9.49 19.22 -39.69
C ASN A 933 -9.56 18.76 -41.16
N ALA A 934 -8.63 17.91 -41.60
CA ALA A 934 -8.59 17.42 -42.98
C ALA A 934 -9.85 16.63 -43.41
N ALA A 935 -10.61 16.11 -42.44
CA ALA A 935 -11.88 15.41 -42.66
C ALA A 935 -13.11 16.35 -42.67
N GLY A 936 -12.91 17.67 -42.52
CA GLY A 936 -13.98 18.66 -42.47
C GLY A 936 -14.76 18.69 -41.14
N LYS A 937 -14.25 18.05 -40.09
CA LYS A 937 -14.81 18.13 -38.73
C LYS A 937 -14.27 19.39 -38.05
N GLN A 938 -15.20 20.18 -37.52
CA GLN A 938 -14.87 21.40 -36.78
C GLN A 938 -14.17 21.06 -35.45
N ARG A 939 -13.10 21.78 -35.16
CA ARG A 939 -12.25 21.64 -33.97
C ARG A 939 -12.14 22.96 -33.24
N TYR A 940 -11.86 22.87 -31.95
CA TYR A 940 -11.84 24.00 -31.04
C TYR A 940 -10.65 23.91 -30.09
N GLY A 941 -10.09 25.06 -29.71
CA GLY A 941 -9.22 25.14 -28.55
C GLY A 941 -10.06 24.98 -27.29
N GLN A 942 -9.75 23.98 -26.45
CA GLN A 942 -10.51 23.64 -25.24
C GLN A 942 -10.76 24.87 -24.35
N CYS A 943 -9.70 25.55 -23.93
CA CYS A 943 -9.82 26.65 -22.97
C CYS A 943 -10.50 27.89 -23.60
N THR A 944 -10.26 28.15 -24.90
CA THR A 944 -10.93 29.24 -25.60
C THR A 944 -12.42 28.98 -25.82
N ARG A 945 -12.82 27.73 -26.06
CA ARG A 945 -14.23 27.34 -26.16
C ARG A 945 -14.91 27.48 -24.79
N TYR A 946 -14.27 27.02 -23.73
CA TYR A 946 -14.71 27.22 -22.35
C TYR A 946 -14.96 28.70 -22.06
N LEU A 947 -13.95 29.56 -22.27
CA LEU A 947 -14.03 31.00 -22.01
C LEU A 947 -15.08 31.73 -22.88
N THR A 948 -15.27 31.33 -24.14
CA THR A 948 -16.27 31.94 -25.03
C THR A 948 -17.69 31.65 -24.55
N ASN A 949 -17.91 30.50 -23.90
CA ASN A 949 -19.23 30.08 -23.40
C ASN A 949 -19.58 30.65 -22.02
N LEU A 950 -18.63 31.29 -21.33
CA LEU A 950 -18.86 31.87 -20.01
C LEU A 950 -19.77 33.09 -20.06
N ARG A 951 -20.64 33.20 -19.07
CA ARG A 951 -21.56 34.31 -18.85
C ARG A 951 -21.12 35.12 -17.65
N VAL A 952 -21.55 36.39 -17.62
CA VAL A 952 -21.35 37.26 -16.46
C VAL A 952 -21.94 36.59 -15.21
N GLY A 953 -21.12 36.53 -14.15
CA GLY A 953 -21.42 35.85 -12.90
C GLY A 953 -20.88 34.44 -12.76
N ASP A 954 -20.43 33.80 -13.85
CA ASP A 954 -19.84 32.45 -13.78
C ASP A 954 -18.51 32.46 -13.00
N ASN A 955 -18.27 31.40 -12.23
CA ASN A 955 -17.02 31.21 -11.50
C ASN A 955 -15.98 30.55 -12.40
N VAL A 956 -14.72 31.00 -12.27
CA VAL A 956 -13.57 30.46 -13.00
C VAL A 956 -12.42 30.23 -12.03
N THR A 957 -11.81 29.05 -12.13
CA THR A 957 -10.59 28.71 -11.41
C THR A 957 -9.38 29.23 -12.17
N VAL A 958 -8.51 29.97 -11.49
CA VAL A 958 -7.30 30.57 -12.08
C VAL A 958 -6.06 30.40 -11.20
N SER A 959 -4.88 30.50 -11.80
CA SER A 959 -3.58 30.62 -11.15
C SER A 959 -2.81 31.83 -11.71
N ILE A 960 -1.74 32.25 -11.02
CA ILE A 960 -0.87 33.33 -11.48
C ILE A 960 0.51 32.78 -11.82
N LYS A 961 0.97 33.06 -13.03
CA LYS A 961 2.31 32.74 -13.48
C LYS A 961 3.14 34.02 -13.64
N PRO A 962 4.22 34.20 -12.86
CA PRO A 962 5.12 35.33 -13.02
C PRO A 962 5.75 35.37 -14.42
N SER A 963 5.95 36.58 -14.94
CA SER A 963 6.62 36.84 -16.22
C SER A 963 7.84 37.76 -16.05
N VAL A 964 8.80 37.64 -16.97
CA VAL A 964 9.93 38.58 -17.10
C VAL A 964 9.53 39.88 -17.83
N MET A 965 8.32 39.98 -18.37
CA MET A 965 7.79 41.16 -19.06
C MET A 965 7.43 42.27 -18.06
N LYS A 966 8.44 42.89 -17.45
CA LYS A 966 8.30 44.01 -16.51
C LYS A 966 8.71 45.33 -17.15
N LEU A 967 8.19 46.45 -16.65
CA LEU A 967 8.66 47.78 -17.06
C LEU A 967 10.12 48.04 -16.64
N PRO A 968 10.83 48.95 -17.32
CA PRO A 968 12.19 49.35 -16.93
C PRO A 968 12.24 49.88 -15.49
N PRO A 969 13.37 49.71 -14.78
CA PRO A 969 13.53 50.20 -13.41
C PRO A 969 13.32 51.71 -13.25
N LEU A 970 13.67 52.51 -14.26
CA LEU A 970 13.47 53.96 -14.25
C LEU A 970 12.29 54.37 -15.12
N ASP A 971 11.39 55.16 -14.53
CA ASP A 971 10.22 55.67 -15.24
C ASP A 971 10.60 56.51 -16.49
N SER A 972 11.80 57.09 -16.54
CA SER A 972 12.29 57.90 -17.65
C SER A 972 12.85 57.11 -18.85
N GLN A 973 13.06 55.80 -18.73
CA GLN A 973 13.61 55.00 -19.83
C GLN A 973 12.55 54.74 -20.92
N PRO A 974 12.95 54.75 -22.21
CA PRO A 974 12.04 54.42 -23.31
C PRO A 974 11.54 52.97 -23.24
N VAL A 975 10.28 52.76 -23.65
CA VAL A 975 9.63 51.46 -23.74
C VAL A 975 9.13 51.26 -25.16
N ILE A 976 9.63 50.25 -25.87
CA ILE A 976 9.25 49.91 -27.23
C ILE A 976 8.52 48.58 -27.21
N MET A 977 7.26 48.58 -27.64
CA MET A 977 6.36 47.44 -27.57
C MET A 977 5.90 47.07 -28.97
N ALA A 978 5.99 45.80 -29.33
CA ALA A 978 5.52 45.25 -30.60
C ALA A 978 4.48 44.17 -30.34
N GLY A 979 3.20 44.48 -30.55
CA GLY A 979 2.07 43.60 -30.27
C GLY A 979 1.32 43.20 -31.54
N LEU A 980 1.16 41.90 -31.76
CA LEU A 980 0.42 41.36 -32.90
C LEU A 980 -0.92 40.74 -32.45
N GLY A 981 -2.03 41.31 -32.93
CA GLY A 981 -3.37 40.87 -32.55
C GLY A 981 -3.54 40.86 -31.02
N THR A 982 -3.82 39.68 -30.44
CA THR A 982 -3.97 39.52 -28.98
C THR A 982 -2.68 39.73 -28.20
N GLY A 983 -1.51 39.78 -28.85
CA GLY A 983 -0.25 40.20 -28.24
C GLY A 983 -0.24 41.67 -27.75
N MET A 984 -1.32 42.43 -28.00
CA MET A 984 -1.56 43.72 -27.38
C MET A 984 -1.80 43.63 -25.86
N ALA A 985 -2.24 42.48 -25.34
CA ALA A 985 -2.65 42.31 -23.95
C ALA A 985 -1.67 42.93 -22.92
N PRO A 986 -0.42 42.48 -22.79
CA PRO A 986 0.48 43.02 -21.77
C PRO A 986 0.81 44.50 -22.00
N PHE A 987 0.80 44.96 -23.26
CA PHE A 987 1.12 46.35 -23.60
C PHE A 987 0.01 47.31 -23.21
N ARG A 988 -1.26 46.88 -23.24
CA ARG A 988 -2.36 47.65 -22.65
C ARG A 988 -2.10 47.92 -21.17
N ALA A 989 -1.68 46.90 -20.41
CA ALA A 989 -1.35 47.07 -18.99
C ALA A 989 -0.14 48.00 -18.76
N PHE A 990 0.89 47.90 -19.62
CA PHE A 990 2.06 48.79 -19.57
C PHE A 990 1.68 50.26 -19.80
N ILE A 991 0.83 50.52 -20.79
CA ILE A 991 0.35 51.87 -21.10
C ILE A 991 -0.45 52.44 -19.92
N GLN A 992 -1.29 51.62 -19.29
CA GLN A 992 -2.07 52.02 -18.09
C GLN A 992 -1.16 52.40 -16.91
N GLU A 993 -0.10 51.64 -16.62
CA GLU A 993 0.89 52.00 -15.59
C GLU A 993 1.62 53.31 -15.90
N ARG A 994 2.00 53.51 -17.17
CA ARG A 994 2.63 54.74 -17.63
C ARG A 994 1.69 55.93 -17.53
N ALA A 995 0.40 55.75 -17.83
CA ALA A 995 -0.63 56.76 -17.64
C ALA A 995 -0.77 57.14 -16.16
N ILE A 996 -0.81 56.17 -15.24
CA ILE A 996 -0.88 56.41 -13.79
C ILE A 996 0.37 57.17 -13.31
N ALA A 997 1.57 56.74 -13.71
CA ALA A 997 2.81 57.41 -13.35
C ALA A 997 2.83 58.88 -13.82
N LYS A 998 2.38 59.13 -15.06
CA LYS A 998 2.27 60.48 -15.63
C LYS A 998 1.23 61.32 -14.88
N ALA A 999 0.07 60.76 -14.58
CA ALA A 999 -0.98 61.43 -13.81
C ALA A 999 -0.54 61.77 -12.37
N ALA A 1000 0.33 60.95 -11.78
CA ALA A 1000 0.99 61.21 -10.50
C ALA A 1000 2.14 62.23 -10.57
N GLY A 1001 2.38 62.85 -11.73
CA GLY A 1001 3.41 63.88 -11.94
C GLY A 1001 4.82 63.34 -12.09
N LYS A 1002 5.02 62.02 -12.27
CA LYS A 1002 6.34 61.44 -12.52
C LYS A 1002 6.81 61.75 -13.94
N LYS A 1003 8.14 61.87 -14.11
CA LYS A 1003 8.75 61.98 -15.44
C LYS A 1003 8.74 60.61 -16.12
N VAL A 1004 7.90 60.47 -17.15
CA VAL A 1004 7.75 59.24 -17.95
C VAL A 1004 8.53 59.38 -19.27
N GLY A 1005 9.32 58.37 -19.62
CA GLY A 1005 10.05 58.28 -20.88
C GLY A 1005 9.14 57.99 -22.09
N PRO A 1006 9.67 58.01 -23.32
CA PRO A 1006 8.90 57.67 -24.52
C PRO A 1006 8.30 56.26 -24.45
N VAL A 1007 7.02 56.14 -24.82
CA VAL A 1007 6.30 54.85 -24.91
C VAL A 1007 5.88 54.65 -26.36
N VAL A 1008 6.47 53.67 -27.02
CA VAL A 1008 6.30 53.38 -28.44
C VAL A 1008 5.54 52.07 -28.60
N LEU A 1009 4.48 52.08 -29.40
CA LEU A 1009 3.68 50.89 -29.69
C LEU A 1009 3.64 50.62 -31.19
N TYR A 1010 4.12 49.45 -31.60
CA TYR A 1010 3.85 48.88 -32.92
C TYR A 1010 2.73 47.87 -32.79
N PHE A 1011 1.61 48.11 -33.46
CA PHE A 1011 0.46 47.22 -33.45
C PHE A 1011 0.18 46.67 -34.83
N GLY A 1012 0.08 45.35 -34.94
CA GLY A 1012 -0.24 44.67 -36.20
C GLY A 1012 -1.52 43.85 -36.13
N SER A 1013 -2.41 44.02 -37.10
CA SER A 1013 -3.58 43.15 -37.30
C SER A 1013 -3.98 42.99 -38.78
N ARG A 1014 -5.08 42.29 -39.06
CA ARG A 1014 -5.54 42.05 -40.43
C ARG A 1014 -6.15 43.32 -41.04
N ASN A 1015 -7.11 43.93 -40.36
CA ASN A 1015 -7.89 45.05 -40.86
C ASN A 1015 -8.10 46.10 -39.78
N ARG A 1016 -8.00 47.39 -40.12
CA ARG A 1016 -8.25 48.47 -39.16
C ARG A 1016 -9.70 48.53 -38.69
N SER A 1017 -10.65 48.38 -39.62
CA SER A 1017 -12.08 48.51 -39.31
C SER A 1017 -12.65 47.35 -38.48
N MET A 1018 -11.99 46.19 -38.49
CA MET A 1018 -12.53 44.96 -37.89
C MET A 1018 -11.69 44.47 -36.70
N GLU A 1019 -10.39 44.76 -36.66
CA GLU A 1019 -9.44 44.16 -35.69
C GLU A 1019 -8.45 45.21 -35.13
N TYR A 1020 -8.88 46.48 -35.00
CA TYR A 1020 -8.11 47.48 -34.26
C TYR A 1020 -8.49 47.44 -32.77
N LEU A 1021 -7.93 46.45 -32.08
CA LEU A 1021 -8.25 46.12 -30.69
C LEU A 1021 -7.91 47.31 -29.77
N TYR A 1022 -8.91 47.78 -29.01
CA TYR A 1022 -8.84 48.98 -28.16
C TYR A 1022 -8.44 50.27 -28.89
N GLY A 1023 -8.74 50.40 -30.19
CA GLY A 1023 -8.34 51.57 -30.99
C GLY A 1023 -8.68 52.92 -30.36
N GLU A 1024 -9.91 53.09 -29.85
CA GLU A 1024 -10.35 54.33 -29.19
C GLU A 1024 -9.51 54.65 -27.93
N GLU A 1025 -9.22 53.64 -27.10
CA GLU A 1025 -8.39 53.79 -25.89
C GLU A 1025 -6.93 54.16 -26.26
N LEU A 1026 -6.37 53.51 -27.28
CA LEU A 1026 -5.00 53.76 -27.74
C LEU A 1026 -4.85 55.16 -28.37
N GLU A 1027 -5.82 55.59 -29.18
CA GLU A 1027 -5.83 56.93 -29.78
C GLU A 1027 -5.96 58.01 -28.69
N ALA A 1028 -6.74 57.77 -27.63
CA ALA A 1028 -6.83 58.65 -26.47
C ALA A 1028 -5.48 58.77 -25.74
N TYR A 1029 -4.81 57.65 -25.43
CA TYR A 1029 -3.49 57.68 -24.80
C TYR A 1029 -2.41 58.36 -25.66
N HIS A 1030 -2.54 58.30 -26.99
CA HIS A 1030 -1.65 59.02 -27.88
C HIS A 1030 -1.93 60.54 -27.86
N ALA A 1031 -3.20 60.94 -27.89
CA ALA A 1031 -3.60 62.35 -27.77
C ALA A 1031 -3.16 62.95 -26.43
N ASP A 1032 -3.23 62.19 -25.33
CA ASP A 1032 -2.76 62.59 -24.00
C ASP A 1032 -1.24 62.53 -23.84
N GLY A 1033 -0.52 62.08 -24.89
CA GLY A 1033 0.93 61.94 -24.93
C GLY A 1033 1.48 60.91 -23.93
N VAL A 1034 0.67 59.94 -23.49
CA VAL A 1034 1.17 58.75 -22.76
C VAL A 1034 1.88 57.84 -23.75
N LEU A 1035 1.26 57.58 -24.90
CA LEU A 1035 1.89 56.96 -26.06
C LEU A 1035 2.57 58.04 -26.90
N SER A 1036 3.90 58.04 -26.96
CA SER A 1036 4.65 59.01 -27.76
C SER A 1036 4.63 58.69 -29.25
N HIS A 1037 4.48 57.42 -29.63
CA HIS A 1037 4.45 56.99 -31.03
C HIS A 1037 3.60 55.73 -31.22
N MET A 1038 2.89 55.65 -32.36
CA MET A 1038 2.12 54.48 -32.76
C MET A 1038 2.44 54.06 -34.20
N GLY A 1039 3.10 52.90 -34.35
CA GLY A 1039 3.33 52.25 -35.63
C GLY A 1039 2.23 51.24 -35.94
N LEU A 1040 1.13 51.69 -36.54
CA LEU A 1040 -0.02 50.84 -36.87
C LEU A 1040 0.17 50.15 -38.24
N ALA A 1041 0.01 48.82 -38.27
CA ALA A 1041 0.15 48.01 -39.47
C ALA A 1041 -1.07 47.10 -39.70
N PHE A 1042 -1.74 47.27 -40.85
CA PHE A 1042 -2.91 46.48 -41.23
C PHE A 1042 -2.63 45.75 -42.55
N SER A 1043 -2.63 44.42 -42.50
CA SER A 1043 -2.11 43.61 -43.62
C SER A 1043 -3.08 43.38 -44.77
N ARG A 1044 -4.38 43.68 -44.59
CA ARG A 1044 -5.46 43.40 -45.56
C ARG A 1044 -6.21 44.65 -46.05
N ASP A 1045 -5.86 45.84 -45.58
CA ASP A 1045 -6.56 47.10 -45.95
C ASP A 1045 -6.11 47.66 -47.32
N GLN A 1046 -5.00 47.17 -47.85
CA GLN A 1046 -4.43 47.58 -49.13
C GLN A 1046 -3.84 46.38 -49.90
N LYS A 1047 -3.45 46.60 -51.17
CA LYS A 1047 -2.96 45.53 -52.06
C LYS A 1047 -1.64 44.89 -51.59
N GLU A 1048 -0.71 45.70 -51.12
CA GLU A 1048 0.58 45.23 -50.58
C GLU A 1048 0.49 45.03 -49.06
N LYS A 1049 0.99 43.90 -48.55
CA LYS A 1049 0.88 43.59 -47.13
C LYS A 1049 1.82 44.49 -46.31
N VAL A 1050 1.24 45.25 -45.38
CA VAL A 1050 2.00 46.08 -44.43
C VAL A 1050 2.01 45.38 -43.06
N TYR A 1051 3.22 45.13 -42.54
CA TYR A 1051 3.44 44.51 -41.23
C TYR A 1051 4.26 45.43 -40.32
N ILE A 1052 4.35 45.09 -39.04
CA ILE A 1052 5.01 45.93 -38.01
C ILE A 1052 6.49 46.17 -38.33
N GLN A 1053 7.21 45.22 -38.92
CA GLN A 1053 8.61 45.39 -39.31
C GLN A 1053 8.78 46.49 -40.36
N HIS A 1054 7.80 46.70 -41.25
CA HIS A 1054 7.86 47.80 -42.22
C HIS A 1054 7.75 49.15 -41.51
N LYS A 1055 6.90 49.26 -40.49
CA LYS A 1055 6.80 50.46 -39.65
C LYS A 1055 8.06 50.69 -38.82
N MET A 1056 8.61 49.64 -38.24
CA MET A 1056 9.89 49.72 -37.54
C MET A 1056 11.05 50.15 -38.45
N MET A 1057 11.05 49.73 -39.73
CA MET A 1057 12.02 50.18 -40.73
C MET A 1057 11.86 51.66 -41.10
N GLU A 1058 10.61 52.16 -41.21
CA GLU A 1058 10.32 53.59 -41.38
C GLU A 1058 10.87 54.40 -40.18
N ASP A 1059 10.73 53.85 -38.97
CA ASP A 1059 11.09 54.47 -37.70
C ASP A 1059 12.51 54.13 -37.20
N ALA A 1060 13.36 53.58 -38.06
CA ALA A 1060 14.64 52.97 -37.70
C ALA A 1060 15.63 53.93 -37.00
N GLU A 1061 15.58 55.24 -37.29
CA GLU A 1061 16.41 56.26 -36.62
C GLU A 1061 16.00 56.45 -35.16
N MET A 1062 14.69 56.57 -34.90
CA MET A 1062 14.13 56.70 -33.55
C MET A 1062 14.41 55.44 -32.72
N LEU A 1063 14.22 54.26 -33.31
CA LEU A 1063 14.49 53.00 -32.63
C LEU A 1063 15.96 52.88 -32.24
N ASN A 1064 16.88 53.29 -33.12
CA ASN A 1064 18.31 53.31 -32.81
C ASN A 1064 18.62 54.24 -31.63
N GLU A 1065 18.09 55.47 -31.64
CA GLU A 1065 18.29 56.43 -30.55
C GLU A 1065 17.80 55.90 -29.21
N TYR A 1066 16.59 55.33 -29.15
CA TYR A 1066 16.03 54.83 -27.89
C TYR A 1066 16.75 53.59 -27.37
N LEU A 1067 17.10 52.64 -28.23
CA LEU A 1067 17.73 51.39 -27.82
C LEU A 1067 19.21 51.56 -27.50
N MET A 1068 19.97 52.31 -28.30
CA MET A 1068 21.42 52.46 -28.12
C MET A 1068 21.79 53.57 -27.14
N ASN A 1069 21.16 54.74 -27.23
CA ASN A 1069 21.64 55.94 -26.54
C ASN A 1069 20.88 56.23 -25.24
N GLN A 1070 19.64 55.75 -25.13
CA GLN A 1070 18.76 56.03 -23.98
C GLN A 1070 18.46 54.80 -23.11
N ASN A 1071 19.13 53.67 -23.40
CA ASN A 1071 18.98 52.41 -22.66
C ASN A 1071 17.51 51.97 -22.55
N GLY A 1072 16.78 52.07 -23.66
CA GLY A 1072 15.39 51.67 -23.77
C GLY A 1072 15.20 50.16 -23.79
N HIS A 1073 14.01 49.70 -23.42
CA HIS A 1073 13.67 48.29 -23.41
C HIS A 1073 12.74 47.95 -24.58
N PHE A 1074 12.98 46.81 -25.22
CA PHE A 1074 12.19 46.28 -26.32
C PHE A 1074 11.40 45.05 -25.90
N TYR A 1075 10.13 45.01 -26.26
CA TYR A 1075 9.22 43.91 -25.97
C TYR A 1075 8.47 43.49 -27.24
N LEU A 1076 8.41 42.20 -27.50
CA LEU A 1076 7.58 41.62 -28.56
C LEU A 1076 6.62 40.59 -27.95
N CYS A 1077 5.33 40.70 -28.28
CA CYS A 1077 4.31 39.73 -27.91
C CYS A 1077 3.45 39.35 -29.12
N GLY A 1078 3.33 38.05 -29.39
CA GLY A 1078 2.58 37.56 -30.56
C GLY A 1078 3.00 36.17 -31.04
N PRO A 1079 2.67 35.78 -32.28
CA PRO A 1079 3.10 34.50 -32.85
C PRO A 1079 4.62 34.47 -33.14
N THR A 1080 5.18 33.28 -33.33
CA THR A 1080 6.63 33.07 -33.57
C THR A 1080 7.13 33.46 -34.98
N TRP A 1081 6.29 33.38 -36.01
CA TRP A 1081 6.69 33.62 -37.41
C TRP A 1081 7.29 35.02 -37.74
N PRO A 1082 6.94 36.14 -37.09
CA PRO A 1082 7.48 37.47 -37.40
C PRO A 1082 8.75 37.80 -36.61
N VAL A 1083 9.20 36.94 -35.68
CA VAL A 1083 10.37 37.20 -34.84
C VAL A 1083 11.64 37.49 -35.66
N PRO A 1084 11.96 36.73 -36.73
CA PRO A 1084 13.13 37.03 -37.55
C PRO A 1084 13.03 38.40 -38.23
N ASP A 1085 11.87 38.72 -38.82
CA ASP A 1085 11.66 39.98 -39.52
C ASP A 1085 11.74 41.21 -38.59
N VAL A 1086 11.23 41.07 -37.37
CA VAL A 1086 11.33 42.11 -36.33
C VAL A 1086 12.78 42.30 -35.89
N LYS A 1087 13.52 41.19 -35.69
CA LYS A 1087 14.96 41.26 -35.38
C LYS A 1087 15.71 41.96 -36.52
N ASP A 1088 15.41 41.64 -37.76
CA ASP A 1088 16.03 42.26 -38.93
C ASP A 1088 15.74 43.77 -39.03
N ALA A 1089 14.53 44.21 -38.66
CA ALA A 1089 14.19 45.63 -38.58
C ALA A 1089 15.01 46.37 -37.51
N VAL A 1090 15.21 45.77 -36.34
CA VAL A 1090 16.08 46.34 -35.30
C VAL A 1090 17.54 46.37 -35.78
N VAL A 1091 18.06 45.27 -36.33
CA VAL A 1091 19.42 45.19 -36.88
C VAL A 1091 19.64 46.24 -37.98
N HIS A 1092 18.64 46.46 -38.85
CA HIS A 1092 18.72 47.51 -39.87
C HIS A 1092 18.88 48.91 -39.25
N GLY A 1093 18.09 49.24 -38.23
CA GLY A 1093 18.22 50.52 -37.52
C GLY A 1093 19.60 50.70 -36.89
N LEU A 1094 20.10 49.67 -36.20
CA LEU A 1094 21.42 49.72 -35.55
C LEU A 1094 22.57 49.86 -36.55
N THR A 1095 22.53 49.10 -37.64
CA THR A 1095 23.59 49.14 -38.66
C THR A 1095 23.62 50.46 -39.42
N LYS A 1096 22.43 50.96 -39.80
CA LYS A 1096 22.31 52.20 -40.60
C LYS A 1096 22.64 53.46 -39.81
N TYR A 1097 22.27 53.54 -38.54
CA TYR A 1097 22.36 54.79 -37.75
C TYR A 1097 23.43 54.77 -36.65
N SER A 1098 23.95 53.61 -36.23
CA SER A 1098 25.08 53.51 -35.29
C SER A 1098 26.40 53.09 -35.93
N GLY A 1099 26.42 52.80 -37.24
CA GLY A 1099 27.64 52.45 -37.98
C GLY A 1099 28.30 51.13 -37.57
N ILE A 1100 27.57 50.27 -36.84
CA ILE A 1100 28.04 48.94 -36.44
C ILE A 1100 27.74 47.89 -37.51
N THR A 1101 28.48 46.78 -37.52
CA THR A 1101 28.24 45.67 -38.45
C THR A 1101 27.00 44.87 -38.05
N ALA A 1102 26.37 44.19 -39.02
CA ALA A 1102 25.19 43.34 -38.75
C ALA A 1102 25.49 42.20 -37.75
N ALA A 1103 26.71 41.67 -37.76
CA ALA A 1103 27.18 40.69 -36.79
C ALA A 1103 27.18 41.27 -35.37
N ARG A 1104 27.77 42.47 -35.19
CA ARG A 1104 27.80 43.14 -33.88
C ARG A 1104 26.40 43.55 -33.40
N ALA A 1105 25.53 44.00 -34.31
CA ALA A 1105 24.13 44.30 -33.98
C ALA A 1105 23.38 43.05 -33.50
N SER A 1106 23.64 41.89 -34.10
CA SER A 1106 23.06 40.62 -33.67
C SER A 1106 23.57 40.19 -32.30
N GLU A 1107 24.88 40.33 -32.04
CA GLU A 1107 25.46 40.07 -30.72
C GLU A 1107 24.86 40.96 -29.63
N LEU A 1108 24.68 42.25 -29.90
CA LEU A 1108 24.06 43.20 -28.97
C LEU A 1108 22.63 42.81 -28.59
N ILE A 1109 21.85 42.31 -29.56
CA ILE A 1109 20.49 41.82 -29.28
C ILE A 1109 20.53 40.61 -28.35
N GLU A 1110 21.50 39.70 -28.52
CA GLU A 1110 21.67 38.58 -27.58
C GLU A 1110 22.13 39.08 -26.19
N GLU A 1111 23.05 40.06 -26.12
CA GLU A 1111 23.43 40.72 -24.84
C GLU A 1111 22.23 41.40 -24.16
N TRP A 1112 21.30 41.99 -24.92
CA TRP A 1112 20.08 42.61 -24.39
C TRP A 1112 19.05 41.59 -23.93
N LYS A 1113 18.98 40.41 -24.55
CA LYS A 1113 18.16 39.29 -24.04
C LYS A 1113 18.69 38.81 -22.70
N GLU A 1114 20.01 38.64 -22.58
CA GLU A 1114 20.66 38.25 -21.33
C GLU A 1114 20.44 39.28 -20.20
N LYS A 1115 20.37 40.57 -20.55
CA LYS A 1115 20.09 41.67 -19.61
C LYS A 1115 18.61 41.95 -19.38
N GLU A 1116 17.72 41.15 -19.97
CA GLU A 1116 16.25 41.35 -19.91
C GLU A 1116 15.79 42.75 -20.39
N THR A 1117 16.53 43.35 -21.32
CA THR A 1117 16.15 44.61 -21.99
C THR A 1117 15.60 44.39 -23.39
N TYR A 1118 15.69 43.16 -23.92
CA TYR A 1118 15.06 42.71 -25.16
C TYR A 1118 14.28 41.41 -24.87
N ILE A 1119 12.97 41.54 -24.61
CA ILE A 1119 12.12 40.45 -24.13
C ILE A 1119 11.15 40.01 -25.23
N LEU A 1120 11.08 38.70 -25.47
CA LEU A 1120 10.17 38.09 -26.44
C LEU A 1120 9.24 37.11 -25.71
N GLU A 1121 7.93 37.37 -25.72
CA GLU A 1121 6.91 36.40 -25.30
C GLU A 1121 6.07 36.00 -26.51
N VAL A 1122 6.48 34.89 -27.13
CA VAL A 1122 5.85 34.40 -28.36
C VAL A 1122 5.26 33.01 -28.18
N TYR A 1123 4.13 32.78 -28.85
CA TYR A 1123 3.31 31.57 -28.71
C TYR A 1123 3.12 30.83 -30.04
#